data_AF-A0A7X7TE37-F1
#
_entry.id   AF-A0A7X7TE37-F1
#
_cell.length_a   1.000
_cell.length_b   1.000
_cell.length_c   1.000
_cell.angle_alpha   90.00
_cell.angle_beta   90.00
_cell.angle_gamma   90.00
#
_symmetry.space_group_name_H-M   'P 1'
#
loop_
_entity.id
_entity.type
_entity.pdbx_description
1 polymer ?
#
loop_
_entity_poly.entity_id
_entity_poly.type
_entity_poly.pdbx_seq_one_letter_code
_entity_poly.pdbx_strand_id
1 'polypeptide(L)'
;MKASKQVVWGFLVFVLAGGLVLAQGPSAAEKVSSRLPDDTLAFIATSGMERLKPAFDQSSIGQIWNDPDVQSFYTQIRDLILTAIRKGLADSGTQADNEITWVCDLAKEVIQSPIAAGVIEVPAENSPDMPFGLTLVIDAAKRKDKLQPLIDQFEQEAAKNGTTIVDTKIGDIPLKTVEDADIPAVWGWAQDYFVLLFNTVSPEVLKNLKAPSTKANPLSRLPGNGDLFAAYCDFQKIAGIVSRSMETEGDTATLETVRKVMDTLGVRKAQSLTVRAGISGKDLIVDKWFNVPAPQTGIFTAMKPIDRKLFARTDARSMTTMAWNVDLGVLYDVIIKAVETTMDNEQDRQEMHKAIEDFQAKAGIQIRQGLLASFDGSMVLQAYPTLVMTEVPAGGFALVAEMKDAALFEKQINALIERFGKDLKPETLQVRTGKLEGGQSQTFLINPVMSMMQIVPNWVVDNNRLILTTNPNLTTNLLKQYAADKPAFAPLSDDKTFQAVISKLPANASFLRYSDTAVSSRQVYQQLQQMWPMIMGIASGQGVNVPTMLPDIQEQLNALGKSVAYGYLDKTGFRTHYQGSGLEATGSVAGGAAALGILMPALNKTKTIAQRVVAGTNLKAIGTACHIYANDHQDKFPPNLEALIEECDLSPKSLESPRKPKNHSGPSYIYIEGQTTSNPIGNILAYEDPAFIKDGMVNVLFIDGHSEAMKMEPFRAALKKTYEQLGRPIPEESKSDSPPSAPTKPGKTPVKPTKNTL
;
A
#
# COMPACT_ATOMS: atom_id res chain seq x y z
N MET A 1 -6.10 -27.87 -14.56
CA MET A 1 -6.35 -26.41 -14.77
C MET A 1 -6.43 -25.55 -13.50
N LYS A 2 -6.74 -26.06 -12.29
CA LYS A 2 -6.59 -25.27 -11.04
C LYS A 2 -5.16 -25.24 -10.48
N ALA A 3 -4.36 -26.28 -10.75
CA ALA A 3 -2.97 -26.39 -10.29
C ALA A 3 -1.99 -25.43 -10.99
N SER A 4 -2.16 -25.15 -12.28
CA SER A 4 -1.26 -24.28 -13.05
C SER A 4 -1.35 -22.79 -12.68
N LYS A 5 -2.52 -22.32 -12.20
CA LYS A 5 -2.69 -20.94 -11.73
C LYS A 5 -2.11 -20.70 -10.33
N GLN A 6 -1.98 -21.74 -9.50
CA GLN A 6 -1.44 -21.62 -8.14
C GLN A 6 0.10 -21.69 -8.11
N VAL A 7 0.72 -22.44 -9.02
CA VAL A 7 2.20 -22.54 -9.10
C VAL A 7 2.83 -21.25 -9.63
N VAL A 8 2.16 -20.54 -10.55
CA VAL A 8 2.67 -19.26 -11.10
C VAL A 8 2.52 -18.10 -10.12
N TRP A 9 1.52 -18.12 -9.22
CA TRP A 9 1.37 -17.12 -8.15
C TRP A 9 2.26 -17.39 -6.92
N GLY A 10 2.63 -18.66 -6.67
CA GLY A 10 3.56 -19.04 -5.61
C GLY A 10 5.02 -18.60 -5.86
N PHE A 11 5.39 -18.40 -7.13
CA PHE A 11 6.76 -18.02 -7.52
C PHE A 11 7.12 -16.55 -7.24
N LEU A 12 6.15 -15.71 -6.84
CA LEU A 12 6.31 -14.25 -6.79
C LEU A 12 6.39 -13.64 -5.38
N VAL A 13 6.42 -14.44 -4.30
CA VAL A 13 6.27 -13.91 -2.92
C VAL A 13 7.45 -14.19 -1.97
N PHE A 14 8.50 -14.92 -2.35
CA PHE A 14 9.63 -15.16 -1.45
C PHE A 14 10.99 -14.86 -2.07
N VAL A 15 11.56 -13.69 -1.76
CA VAL A 15 13.01 -13.54 -1.56
C VAL A 15 13.26 -12.49 -0.48
N LEU A 16 13.67 -12.95 0.70
CA LEU A 16 14.40 -12.18 1.72
C LEU A 16 15.89 -12.56 1.66
N ALA A 17 16.70 -11.60 2.15
CA ALA A 17 18.08 -11.71 2.65
C ALA A 17 19.23 -11.78 1.62
N GLY A 18 20.23 -10.85 1.70
CA GLY A 18 21.63 -11.09 1.30
C GLY A 18 22.46 -10.04 0.49
N GLY A 19 23.63 -9.59 0.99
CA GLY A 19 24.88 -9.02 0.35
C GLY A 19 24.89 -7.77 -0.56
N LEU A 20 25.99 -7.10 -1.01
CA LEU A 20 27.46 -7.36 -1.10
C LEU A 20 28.35 -6.11 -0.88
N VAL A 21 29.55 -6.36 -0.38
CA VAL A 21 30.82 -5.62 -0.59
C VAL A 21 30.95 -4.88 -1.93
N LEU A 22 31.53 -3.68 -1.82
CA LEU A 22 31.95 -2.75 -2.85
C LEU A 22 32.90 -3.39 -3.88
N ALA A 23 32.41 -3.56 -5.11
CA ALA A 23 33.25 -3.73 -6.30
C ALA A 23 33.15 -2.46 -7.16
N GLN A 24 34.27 -1.93 -7.63
CA GLN A 24 34.32 -0.74 -8.50
C GLN A 24 33.91 -1.03 -9.97
N GLY A 25 33.00 -2.00 -10.18
CA GLY A 25 32.45 -2.36 -11.49
C GLY A 25 30.98 -2.77 -11.39
N PRO A 26 30.27 -3.01 -12.51
CA PRO A 26 28.85 -3.36 -12.49
C PRO A 26 28.62 -4.64 -11.68
N SER A 27 27.58 -4.62 -10.85
CA SER A 27 27.17 -5.78 -10.02
C SER A 27 26.75 -6.96 -10.90
N ALA A 28 26.56 -8.15 -10.31
CA ALA A 28 26.04 -9.28 -11.06
C ALA A 28 24.59 -9.05 -11.50
N ALA A 29 23.77 -8.40 -10.67
CA ALA A 29 22.41 -7.95 -11.02
C ALA A 29 22.41 -7.00 -12.23
N GLU A 30 23.35 -6.04 -12.28
CA GLU A 30 23.50 -5.10 -13.39
C GLU A 30 23.94 -5.80 -14.68
N LYS A 31 24.82 -6.80 -14.56
CA LYS A 31 25.23 -7.63 -15.70
C LYS A 31 24.08 -8.49 -16.23
N VAL A 32 23.35 -9.20 -15.38
CA VAL A 32 22.26 -10.08 -15.83
C VAL A 32 21.05 -9.27 -16.33
N SER A 33 20.74 -8.11 -15.75
CA SER A 33 19.69 -7.23 -16.28
C SER A 33 20.02 -6.64 -17.66
N SER A 34 21.31 -6.48 -18.02
CA SER A 34 21.71 -6.09 -19.38
C SER A 34 21.40 -7.17 -20.44
N ARG A 35 21.00 -8.37 -20.01
CA ARG A 35 20.58 -9.49 -20.86
C ARG A 35 19.08 -9.49 -21.15
N LEU A 36 18.31 -8.68 -20.42
CA LEU A 36 16.89 -8.50 -20.69
C LEU A 36 16.69 -7.77 -22.04
N PRO A 37 15.49 -7.89 -22.64
CA PRO A 37 15.17 -7.21 -23.89
C PRO A 37 15.30 -5.68 -23.80
N ASP A 38 15.69 -5.05 -24.90
CA ASP A 38 15.90 -3.60 -25.00
C ASP A 38 14.63 -2.75 -24.74
N ASP A 39 13.46 -3.35 -24.92
CA ASP A 39 12.14 -2.76 -24.76
C ASP A 39 11.54 -3.01 -23.37
N THR A 40 12.23 -3.73 -22.48
CA THR A 40 11.82 -3.99 -21.08
C THR A 40 11.20 -2.75 -20.43
N LEU A 41 9.97 -2.93 -19.94
CA LEU A 41 9.13 -1.91 -19.29
C LEU A 41 9.53 -1.76 -17.82
N ALA A 42 9.72 -2.89 -17.15
CA ALA A 42 10.12 -2.94 -15.75
C ALA A 42 10.92 -4.22 -15.50
N PHE A 43 11.81 -4.22 -14.51
CA PHE A 43 12.46 -5.44 -14.06
C PHE A 43 12.80 -5.40 -12.58
N ILE A 44 12.99 -6.60 -12.03
CA ILE A 44 13.68 -6.84 -10.77
C ILE A 44 14.91 -7.70 -11.03
N ALA A 45 15.97 -7.51 -10.25
CA ALA A 45 17.18 -8.29 -10.36
C ALA A 45 17.88 -8.47 -9.01
N THR A 46 18.67 -9.53 -8.89
CA THR A 46 19.53 -9.81 -7.73
C THR A 46 20.86 -10.39 -8.19
N SER A 47 21.94 -10.15 -7.44
CA SER A 47 23.26 -10.71 -7.74
C SER A 47 23.41 -12.19 -7.35
N GLY A 48 22.41 -12.78 -6.69
CA GLY A 48 22.38 -14.19 -6.31
C GLY A 48 23.04 -14.48 -4.96
N MET A 49 22.42 -15.35 -4.18
CA MET A 49 22.78 -15.64 -2.79
C MET A 49 24.20 -16.15 -2.61
N GLU A 50 24.73 -16.89 -3.57
CA GLU A 50 26.09 -17.41 -3.48
C GLU A 50 27.12 -16.30 -3.38
N ARG A 51 26.93 -15.24 -4.19
CA ARG A 51 27.79 -14.05 -4.14
C ARG A 51 27.52 -13.28 -2.87
N LEU A 52 26.24 -13.09 -2.54
CA LEU A 52 25.77 -12.18 -1.51
C LEU A 52 26.04 -12.66 -0.08
N LYS A 53 26.17 -13.98 0.14
CA LYS A 53 26.29 -14.61 1.46
C LYS A 53 27.37 -14.00 2.38
N PRO A 54 28.63 -13.77 1.95
CA PRO A 54 29.67 -13.28 2.87
C PRO A 54 29.35 -11.91 3.48
N ALA A 55 28.78 -11.00 2.68
CA ALA A 55 28.39 -9.69 3.16
C ALA A 55 27.09 -9.75 3.98
N PHE A 56 26.18 -10.64 3.62
CA PHE A 56 25.01 -10.92 4.45
C PHE A 56 25.41 -11.36 5.85
N ASP A 57 26.26 -12.37 5.97
CA ASP A 57 26.69 -12.93 7.25
C ASP A 57 27.34 -11.86 8.15
N GLN A 58 27.95 -10.83 7.57
CA GLN A 58 28.56 -9.69 8.29
C GLN A 58 27.57 -8.57 8.63
N SER A 59 26.43 -8.51 7.94
CA SER A 59 25.40 -7.49 8.14
C SER A 59 24.66 -7.66 9.47
N SER A 60 24.08 -6.58 10.00
CA SER A 60 23.24 -6.67 11.21
C SER A 60 22.08 -7.66 11.06
N ILE A 61 21.39 -7.64 9.90
CA ILE A 61 20.29 -8.57 9.64
C ILE A 61 20.76 -10.02 9.47
N GLY A 62 21.94 -10.24 8.88
CA GLY A 62 22.51 -11.57 8.76
C GLY A 62 23.05 -12.12 10.07
N GLN A 63 23.55 -11.26 10.97
CA GLN A 63 23.92 -11.66 12.33
C GLN A 63 22.69 -12.09 13.14
N ILE A 64 21.57 -11.37 13.02
CA ILE A 64 20.29 -11.81 13.62
C ILE A 64 19.81 -13.11 12.98
N TRP A 65 19.84 -13.22 11.66
CA TRP A 65 19.37 -14.42 10.96
C TRP A 65 20.21 -15.66 11.35
N ASN A 66 21.53 -15.53 11.38
CA ASN A 66 22.45 -16.63 11.69
C ASN A 66 22.51 -16.96 13.20
N ASP A 67 21.75 -16.26 14.04
CA ASP A 67 21.60 -16.62 15.43
C ASP A 67 20.97 -18.03 15.58
N PRO A 68 21.54 -18.92 16.41
CA PRO A 68 21.04 -20.28 16.58
C PRO A 68 19.57 -20.38 17.01
N ASP A 69 19.11 -19.48 17.89
CA ASP A 69 17.73 -19.49 18.38
C ASP A 69 16.78 -19.03 17.27
N VAL A 70 17.19 -18.03 16.47
CA VAL A 70 16.43 -17.60 15.29
C VAL A 70 16.32 -18.72 14.25
N GLN A 71 17.42 -19.43 13.96
CA GLN A 71 17.40 -20.57 13.04
C GLN A 71 16.51 -21.72 13.54
N SER A 72 16.57 -22.00 14.83
CA SER A 72 15.71 -23.00 15.48
C SER A 72 14.24 -22.60 15.38
N PHE A 73 13.92 -21.34 15.73
CA PHE A 73 12.56 -20.80 15.65
C PHE A 73 12.02 -20.83 14.21
N TYR A 74 12.81 -20.37 13.24
CA TYR A 74 12.46 -20.42 11.82
C TYR A 74 12.17 -21.84 11.36
N THR A 75 13.01 -22.81 11.74
CA THR A 75 12.83 -24.22 11.38
C THR A 75 11.50 -24.76 11.90
N GLN A 76 11.15 -24.46 13.16
CA GLN A 76 9.87 -24.85 13.75
C GLN A 76 8.66 -24.25 13.01
N ILE A 77 8.71 -22.95 12.69
CA ILE A 77 7.64 -22.28 11.93
C ILE A 77 7.53 -22.83 10.50
N ARG A 78 8.67 -23.03 9.83
CA ARG A 78 8.71 -23.61 8.49
C ARG A 78 8.08 -25.00 8.48
N ASP A 79 8.47 -25.87 9.41
CA ASP A 79 7.98 -27.24 9.47
C ASP A 79 6.48 -27.29 9.79
N LEU A 80 5.97 -26.35 10.60
CA LEU A 80 4.55 -26.17 10.87
C LEU A 80 3.76 -25.77 9.60
N ILE A 81 4.26 -24.78 8.84
CA ILE A 81 3.65 -24.34 7.58
C ILE A 81 3.67 -25.48 6.56
N LEU A 82 4.81 -26.16 6.39
CA LEU A 82 4.94 -27.29 5.46
C LEU A 82 3.98 -28.42 5.83
N THR A 83 3.80 -28.71 7.12
CA THR A 83 2.84 -29.71 7.61
C THR A 83 1.39 -29.31 7.27
N ALA A 84 1.04 -28.04 7.44
CA ALA A 84 -0.30 -27.55 7.11
C ALA A 84 -0.57 -27.62 5.59
N ILE A 85 0.41 -27.24 4.75
CA ILE A 85 0.30 -27.35 3.29
C ILE A 85 0.15 -28.82 2.88
N ARG A 86 0.98 -29.72 3.44
CA ARG A 86 0.91 -31.16 3.18
C ARG A 86 -0.46 -31.73 3.50
N LYS A 87 -1.03 -31.37 4.65
CA LYS A 87 -2.38 -31.79 5.05
C LYS A 87 -3.43 -31.32 4.03
N GLY A 88 -3.42 -30.04 3.65
CA GLY A 88 -4.35 -29.50 2.67
C GLY A 88 -4.23 -30.14 1.28
N LEU A 89 -3.01 -30.48 0.85
CA LEU A 89 -2.79 -31.17 -0.42
C LEU A 89 -3.17 -32.67 -0.35
N ALA A 90 -2.93 -33.34 0.77
CA ALA A 90 -3.37 -34.72 0.99
C ALA A 90 -4.90 -34.83 0.94
N ASP A 91 -5.61 -33.87 1.56
CA ASP A 91 -7.07 -33.78 1.50
C ASP A 91 -7.59 -33.54 0.06
N SER A 92 -6.74 -33.03 -0.84
CA SER A 92 -7.05 -32.84 -2.27
C SER A 92 -6.67 -34.02 -3.18
N GLY A 93 -6.11 -35.10 -2.63
CA GLY A 93 -5.71 -36.30 -3.38
C GLY A 93 -4.38 -36.18 -4.13
N THR A 94 -3.55 -35.17 -3.83
CA THR A 94 -2.24 -34.94 -4.48
C THR A 94 -1.12 -35.55 -3.64
N GLN A 95 -0.07 -36.13 -4.26
CA GLN A 95 1.13 -36.61 -3.54
C GLN A 95 2.01 -35.43 -3.08
N ALA A 96 1.61 -34.81 -1.97
CA ALA A 96 2.15 -33.53 -1.49
C ALA A 96 3.65 -33.50 -1.15
N ASP A 97 4.22 -34.61 -0.68
CA ASP A 97 5.56 -34.58 -0.05
C ASP A 97 6.71 -34.45 -1.06
N ASN A 98 6.63 -35.17 -2.18
CA ASN A 98 7.67 -35.09 -3.21
C ASN A 98 7.59 -33.74 -3.93
N GLU A 99 6.38 -33.26 -4.25
CA GLU A 99 6.16 -32.02 -4.98
C GLU A 99 6.70 -30.78 -4.26
N ILE A 100 6.39 -30.63 -2.97
CA ILE A 100 6.86 -29.47 -2.20
C ILE A 100 8.40 -29.46 -2.10
N THR A 101 9.01 -30.63 -1.89
CA THR A 101 10.45 -30.75 -1.65
C THR A 101 11.26 -30.30 -2.86
N TRP A 102 10.96 -30.83 -4.06
CA TRP A 102 11.73 -30.47 -5.25
C TRP A 102 11.49 -29.02 -5.69
N VAL A 103 10.29 -28.46 -5.47
CA VAL A 103 10.00 -27.04 -5.75
C VAL A 103 10.84 -26.15 -4.83
N CYS A 104 10.95 -26.48 -3.54
CA CYS A 104 11.82 -25.78 -2.62
C CYS A 104 13.29 -25.88 -3.02
N ASP A 105 13.75 -27.06 -3.46
CA ASP A 105 15.12 -27.26 -3.93
C ASP A 105 15.41 -26.46 -5.23
N LEU A 106 14.47 -26.44 -6.17
CA LEU A 106 14.57 -25.61 -7.38
C LEU A 106 14.66 -24.13 -7.02
N ALA A 107 13.76 -23.64 -6.18
CA ALA A 107 13.80 -22.25 -5.72
C ALA A 107 15.13 -21.94 -5.04
N LYS A 108 15.59 -22.82 -4.14
CA LYS A 108 16.86 -22.67 -3.43
C LYS A 108 18.06 -22.61 -4.36
N GLU A 109 18.11 -23.42 -5.40
CA GLU A 109 19.21 -23.45 -6.37
C GLU A 109 19.16 -22.24 -7.32
N VAL A 110 17.96 -21.83 -7.74
CA VAL A 110 17.74 -20.65 -8.59
C VAL A 110 18.26 -19.38 -7.90
N ILE A 111 17.84 -19.12 -6.64
CA ILE A 111 18.21 -17.89 -5.93
C ILE A 111 19.70 -17.74 -5.65
N GLN A 112 20.51 -18.81 -5.79
CA GLN A 112 21.96 -18.72 -5.64
C GLN A 112 22.63 -17.98 -6.79
N SER A 113 22.01 -18.01 -7.97
CA SER A 113 22.53 -17.41 -9.19
C SER A 113 22.07 -15.96 -9.33
N PRO A 114 22.80 -15.10 -10.08
CA PRO A 114 22.27 -13.83 -10.52
C PRO A 114 21.01 -14.02 -11.36
N ILE A 115 19.96 -13.26 -11.05
CA ILE A 115 18.64 -13.37 -11.71
C ILE A 115 18.20 -11.97 -12.15
N ALA A 116 17.57 -11.88 -13.32
CA ALA A 116 16.75 -10.76 -13.72
C ALA A 116 15.39 -11.25 -14.23
N ALA A 117 14.31 -10.66 -13.74
CA ALA A 117 12.95 -10.86 -14.23
C ALA A 117 12.42 -9.53 -14.76
N GLY A 118 12.14 -9.48 -16.06
CA GLY A 118 11.65 -8.31 -16.78
C GLY A 118 10.22 -8.50 -17.31
N VAL A 119 9.50 -7.39 -17.42
CA VAL A 119 8.20 -7.29 -18.09
C VAL A 119 8.42 -6.56 -19.40
N ILE A 120 7.90 -7.10 -20.49
CA ILE A 120 7.91 -6.51 -21.82
C ILE A 120 6.49 -6.28 -22.33
N GLU A 121 6.34 -5.44 -23.34
CA GLU A 121 5.09 -5.32 -24.08
C GLU A 121 4.95 -6.49 -25.05
N VAL A 122 3.73 -7.02 -25.15
CA VAL A 122 3.38 -8.03 -26.16
C VAL A 122 2.44 -7.36 -27.16
N PRO A 123 2.73 -7.42 -28.48
CA PRO A 123 1.84 -6.85 -29.49
C PRO A 123 0.42 -7.42 -29.35
N ALA A 124 -0.60 -6.56 -29.46
CA ALA A 124 -2.01 -6.95 -29.29
C ALA A 124 -2.44 -8.08 -30.25
N GLU A 125 -1.84 -8.16 -31.44
CA GLU A 125 -2.03 -9.24 -32.41
C GLU A 125 -1.67 -10.63 -31.84
N ASN A 126 -0.70 -10.68 -30.93
CA ASN A 126 -0.20 -11.91 -30.33
C ASN A 126 -0.89 -12.27 -29.01
N SER A 127 -1.44 -11.28 -28.29
CA SER A 127 -2.10 -11.49 -27.00
C SER A 127 -3.08 -10.35 -26.68
N PRO A 128 -4.31 -10.38 -27.23
CA PRO A 128 -5.27 -9.28 -27.10
C PRO A 128 -5.73 -9.05 -25.65
N ASP A 129 -5.80 -10.12 -24.85
CA ASP A 129 -6.27 -10.05 -23.44
C ASP A 129 -5.13 -9.83 -22.43
N MET A 130 -3.86 -9.97 -22.85
CA MET A 130 -2.70 -9.83 -21.97
C MET A 130 -1.55 -9.10 -22.71
N PRO A 131 -1.48 -7.77 -22.67
CA PRO A 131 -0.49 -6.98 -23.43
C PRO A 131 0.92 -7.00 -22.82
N PHE A 132 1.21 -7.95 -21.93
CA PHE A 132 2.46 -8.05 -21.20
C PHE A 132 3.03 -9.46 -21.23
N GLY A 133 4.34 -9.54 -21.42
CA GLY A 133 5.11 -10.79 -21.34
C GLY A 133 6.11 -10.72 -20.18
N LEU A 134 6.44 -11.88 -19.61
CA LEU A 134 7.49 -12.01 -18.61
C LEU A 134 8.73 -12.63 -19.26
N THR A 135 9.90 -12.12 -18.90
CA THR A 135 11.21 -12.70 -19.24
C THR A 135 11.99 -12.91 -17.96
N LEU A 136 12.39 -14.14 -17.67
CA LEU A 136 13.29 -14.49 -16.57
C LEU A 136 14.61 -14.96 -17.19
N VAL A 137 15.72 -14.37 -16.73
CA VAL A 137 17.08 -14.75 -17.11
C VAL A 137 17.86 -15.07 -15.85
N ILE A 138 18.44 -16.27 -15.81
CA ILE A 138 19.26 -16.77 -14.70
C ILE A 138 20.67 -17.04 -15.23
N ASP A 139 21.67 -16.37 -14.67
CA ASP A 139 23.10 -16.64 -14.94
C ASP A 139 23.53 -17.89 -14.15
N ALA A 140 23.21 -19.06 -14.70
CA ALA A 140 23.34 -20.35 -14.02
C ALA A 140 24.42 -21.25 -14.62
N ALA A 141 25.39 -20.70 -15.35
CA ALA A 141 26.46 -21.46 -16.02
C ALA A 141 27.14 -22.48 -15.09
N LYS A 142 27.46 -22.05 -13.85
CA LYS A 142 28.13 -22.88 -12.83
C LYS A 142 27.19 -23.85 -12.09
N ARG A 143 25.88 -23.76 -12.35
CA ARG A 143 24.83 -24.51 -11.65
C ARG A 143 23.97 -25.35 -12.56
N LYS A 144 24.31 -25.44 -13.85
CA LYS A 144 23.61 -26.26 -14.83
C LYS A 144 23.43 -27.71 -14.35
N ASP A 145 24.49 -28.32 -13.81
CA ASP A 145 24.44 -29.70 -13.31
C ASP A 145 23.51 -29.90 -12.11
N LYS A 146 23.20 -28.83 -11.36
CA LYS A 146 22.27 -28.86 -10.22
C LYS A 146 20.83 -28.51 -10.61
N LEU A 147 20.67 -27.58 -11.56
CA LEU A 147 19.35 -27.15 -12.02
C LEU A 147 18.74 -28.12 -13.02
N GLN A 148 19.53 -28.73 -13.91
CA GLN A 148 19.01 -29.62 -14.94
C GLN A 148 18.17 -30.78 -14.37
N PRO A 149 18.64 -31.52 -13.33
CA PRO A 149 17.83 -32.59 -12.76
C PRO A 149 16.50 -32.12 -12.17
N LEU A 150 16.47 -30.90 -11.59
CA LEU A 150 15.25 -30.31 -11.02
C LEU A 150 14.28 -29.84 -12.11
N ILE A 151 14.81 -29.34 -13.23
CA ILE A 151 14.03 -29.03 -14.42
C ILE A 151 13.48 -30.31 -15.05
N ASP A 152 14.29 -31.36 -15.20
CA ASP A 152 13.84 -32.65 -15.72
C ASP A 152 12.73 -33.25 -14.84
N GLN A 153 12.84 -33.09 -13.51
CA GLN A 153 11.80 -33.50 -12.57
C GLN A 153 10.51 -32.68 -12.77
N PHE A 154 10.61 -31.36 -12.91
CA PHE A 154 9.46 -30.51 -13.24
C PHE A 154 8.74 -30.98 -14.52
N GLU A 155 9.51 -31.28 -15.58
CA GLU A 155 8.96 -31.74 -16.86
C GLU A 155 8.26 -33.10 -16.74
N GLN A 156 8.86 -34.03 -15.98
CA GLN A 156 8.26 -35.33 -15.70
C GLN A 156 6.96 -35.22 -14.89
N GLU A 157 6.90 -34.35 -13.89
CA GLU A 157 5.68 -34.12 -13.11
C GLU A 157 4.59 -33.42 -13.92
N ALA A 158 4.94 -32.48 -14.80
CA ALA A 158 3.98 -31.87 -15.71
C ALA A 158 3.38 -32.93 -16.66
N ALA A 159 4.22 -33.81 -17.21
CA ALA A 159 3.78 -34.91 -18.07
C ALA A 159 2.86 -35.90 -17.35
N LYS A 160 3.16 -36.28 -16.10
CA LYS A 160 2.26 -37.10 -15.26
C LYS A 160 0.89 -36.46 -15.06
N ASN A 161 0.85 -35.12 -15.01
CA ASN A 161 -0.37 -34.34 -14.87
C ASN A 161 -1.07 -34.04 -16.21
N GLY A 162 -0.70 -34.75 -17.28
CA GLY A 162 -1.33 -34.63 -18.60
C GLY A 162 -0.88 -33.40 -19.41
N THR A 163 0.24 -32.77 -19.05
CA THR A 163 0.81 -31.65 -19.81
C THR A 163 1.81 -32.19 -20.83
N THR A 164 1.56 -31.99 -22.12
CA THR A 164 2.53 -32.38 -23.16
C THR A 164 3.59 -31.29 -23.34
N ILE A 165 4.86 -31.65 -23.21
CA ILE A 165 6.00 -30.76 -23.40
C ILE A 165 6.67 -31.12 -24.72
N VAL A 166 6.86 -30.13 -25.58
CA VAL A 166 7.46 -30.30 -26.91
C VAL A 166 8.68 -29.40 -27.08
N ASP A 167 9.63 -29.85 -27.89
CA ASP A 167 10.77 -29.02 -28.28
C ASP A 167 10.30 -27.89 -29.21
N THR A 168 10.83 -26.70 -28.98
CA THR A 168 10.58 -25.52 -29.82
C THR A 168 11.89 -24.78 -30.08
N LYS A 169 11.84 -23.78 -30.96
CA LYS A 169 12.97 -22.89 -31.21
C LYS A 169 12.48 -21.45 -31.25
N ILE A 170 13.21 -20.58 -30.56
CA ILE A 170 13.08 -19.14 -30.70
C ILE A 170 14.39 -18.63 -31.32
N GLY A 171 14.31 -18.23 -32.60
CA GLY A 171 15.50 -18.05 -33.43
C GLY A 171 16.29 -19.36 -33.54
N ASP A 172 17.59 -19.32 -33.24
CA ASP A 172 18.47 -20.51 -33.27
C ASP A 172 18.58 -21.25 -31.94
N ILE A 173 17.85 -20.82 -30.91
CA ILE A 173 18.00 -21.33 -29.55
C ILE A 173 16.97 -22.46 -29.32
N PRO A 174 17.41 -23.70 -29.04
CA PRO A 174 16.51 -24.80 -28.71
C PRO A 174 15.94 -24.61 -27.30
N LEU A 175 14.61 -24.67 -27.19
CA LEU A 175 13.86 -24.48 -25.96
C LEU A 175 12.74 -25.52 -25.89
N LYS A 176 11.96 -25.48 -24.80
CA LYS A 176 10.79 -26.32 -24.59
C LYS A 176 9.57 -25.46 -24.35
N THR A 177 8.41 -25.96 -24.76
CA THR A 177 7.11 -25.31 -24.55
C THR A 177 6.05 -26.34 -24.17
N VAL A 178 4.95 -25.88 -23.61
CA VAL A 178 3.73 -26.69 -23.47
C VAL A 178 2.97 -26.67 -24.80
N GLU A 179 2.55 -27.84 -25.28
CA GLU A 179 1.67 -28.02 -26.44
C GLU A 179 0.27 -27.50 -26.11
N ASP A 180 -0.38 -26.82 -27.06
CA ASP A 180 -1.75 -26.28 -26.94
C ASP A 180 -2.01 -25.39 -25.69
N ALA A 181 -0.98 -24.70 -25.18
CA ALA A 181 -1.15 -23.78 -24.06
C ALA A 181 -1.88 -22.49 -24.50
N ASP A 182 -2.95 -22.13 -23.77
CA ASP A 182 -3.68 -20.86 -23.97
C ASP A 182 -2.76 -19.63 -23.94
N ILE A 183 -1.72 -19.68 -23.11
CA ILE A 183 -0.70 -18.63 -23.00
C ILE A 183 0.67 -19.31 -23.16
N PRO A 184 1.48 -18.90 -24.15
CA PRO A 184 2.74 -19.58 -24.44
C PRO A 184 3.73 -19.41 -23.27
N ALA A 185 4.29 -20.52 -22.82
CA ALA A 185 5.36 -20.56 -21.82
C ALA A 185 6.53 -21.35 -22.40
N VAL A 186 7.70 -20.70 -22.49
CA VAL A 186 8.88 -21.28 -23.13
C VAL A 186 10.06 -21.23 -22.17
N TRP A 187 10.78 -22.32 -22.00
CA TRP A 187 11.96 -22.37 -21.12
C TRP A 187 13.09 -23.20 -21.71
N GLY A 188 14.30 -22.97 -21.22
CA GLY A 188 15.45 -23.78 -21.59
C GLY A 188 16.78 -23.06 -21.44
N TRP A 189 17.83 -23.69 -21.94
CA TRP A 189 19.19 -23.18 -21.87
C TRP A 189 19.56 -22.40 -23.12
N ALA A 190 20.03 -21.17 -22.91
CA ALA A 190 20.62 -20.31 -23.92
C ALA A 190 22.06 -19.99 -23.52
N GLN A 191 23.02 -20.76 -24.02
CA GLN A 191 24.42 -20.72 -23.59
C GLN A 191 24.55 -20.97 -22.08
N ASP A 192 25.06 -19.97 -21.36
CA ASP A 192 25.31 -19.95 -19.92
C ASP A 192 24.07 -19.55 -19.10
N TYR A 193 22.97 -19.19 -19.77
CA TYR A 193 21.76 -18.69 -19.14
C TYR A 193 20.64 -19.72 -19.19
N PHE A 194 19.91 -19.87 -18.09
CA PHE A 194 18.58 -20.47 -18.13
C PHE A 194 17.55 -19.36 -18.32
N VAL A 195 16.63 -19.56 -19.25
CA VAL A 195 15.58 -18.58 -19.56
C VAL A 195 14.19 -19.18 -19.40
N LEU A 196 13.26 -18.35 -18.94
CA LEU A 196 11.84 -18.64 -18.92
C LEU A 196 11.10 -17.42 -19.48
N LEU A 197 10.32 -17.65 -20.52
CA LEU A 197 9.48 -16.67 -21.19
C LEU A 197 8.03 -17.05 -20.95
N PHE A 198 7.19 -16.07 -20.66
CA PHE A 198 5.75 -16.26 -20.52
C PHE A 198 5.00 -15.20 -21.30
N ASN A 199 4.00 -15.63 -22.07
CA ASN A 199 3.24 -14.81 -23.01
C ASN A 199 4.13 -14.08 -24.04
N THR A 200 5.32 -14.61 -24.34
CA THR A 200 6.22 -14.03 -25.34
C THR A 200 7.12 -15.10 -25.97
N VAL A 201 7.23 -15.05 -27.30
CA VAL A 201 8.02 -16.00 -28.10
C VAL A 201 8.86 -15.31 -29.18
N SER A 202 9.01 -13.98 -29.09
CA SER A 202 9.76 -13.20 -30.08
C SER A 202 11.27 -13.47 -29.99
N PRO A 203 11.98 -13.73 -31.12
CA PRO A 203 13.43 -13.88 -31.14
C PRO A 203 14.20 -12.68 -30.56
N GLU A 204 13.64 -11.47 -30.65
CA GLU A 204 14.25 -10.25 -30.10
C GLU A 204 14.43 -10.33 -28.58
N VAL A 205 13.59 -11.11 -27.89
CA VAL A 205 13.66 -11.29 -26.42
C VAL A 205 14.96 -11.98 -25.99
N LEU A 206 15.52 -12.82 -26.86
CA LEU A 206 16.74 -13.60 -26.57
C LEU A 206 18.00 -12.97 -27.18
N LYS A 207 17.87 -11.88 -27.95
CA LYS A 207 18.97 -11.21 -28.64
C LYS A 207 20.10 -10.82 -27.69
N ASN A 208 19.75 -10.28 -26.53
CA ASN A 208 20.71 -9.75 -25.57
C ASN A 208 21.43 -10.83 -24.74
N LEU A 209 21.06 -12.11 -24.90
CA LEU A 209 21.76 -13.22 -24.25
C LEU A 209 23.15 -13.45 -24.85
N LYS A 210 23.27 -13.36 -26.19
CA LYS A 210 24.56 -13.54 -26.90
C LYS A 210 25.52 -12.37 -26.64
N ALA A 211 25.03 -11.14 -26.66
CA ALA A 211 25.79 -9.92 -26.37
C ALA A 211 24.92 -8.96 -25.55
N PRO A 212 25.47 -8.29 -24.51
CA PRO A 212 24.65 -7.47 -23.63
C PRO A 212 24.05 -6.29 -24.40
N SER A 213 22.92 -5.78 -23.92
CA SER A 213 22.29 -4.59 -24.48
C SER A 213 23.30 -3.45 -24.62
N THR A 214 23.25 -2.75 -25.76
CA THR A 214 24.04 -1.54 -25.99
C THR A 214 23.42 -0.32 -25.30
N LYS A 215 22.18 -0.42 -24.81
CA LYS A 215 21.54 0.64 -24.05
C LYS A 215 22.16 0.75 -22.67
N ALA A 216 22.33 1.98 -22.19
CA ALA A 216 22.82 2.22 -20.84
C ALA A 216 21.87 1.57 -19.82
N ASN A 217 22.41 0.71 -18.96
CA ASN A 217 21.63 0.05 -17.92
C ASN A 217 21.09 1.11 -16.93
N PRO A 218 19.77 1.17 -16.66
CA PRO A 218 19.20 2.13 -15.72
C PRO A 218 19.83 2.10 -14.33
N LEU A 219 20.29 0.92 -13.87
CA LEU A 219 20.93 0.76 -12.56
C LEU A 219 22.25 1.54 -12.43
N SER A 220 22.95 1.80 -13.52
CA SER A 220 24.23 2.56 -13.53
C SER A 220 24.10 4.00 -13.00
N ARG A 221 22.86 4.49 -12.84
CA ARG A 221 22.53 5.84 -12.35
C ARG A 221 22.48 5.94 -10.83
N LEU A 222 22.61 4.81 -10.14
CA LEU A 222 22.68 4.68 -8.69
C LEU A 222 23.94 3.90 -8.31
N PRO A 223 24.55 4.18 -7.14
CA PRO A 223 25.71 3.43 -6.66
C PRO A 223 25.35 1.96 -6.43
N GLY A 224 26.28 1.06 -6.75
CA GLY A 224 26.13 -0.38 -6.56
C GLY A 224 26.81 -0.87 -5.29
N ASN A 225 26.05 -1.57 -4.44
CA ASN A 225 26.54 -2.22 -3.21
C ASN A 225 26.20 -3.71 -3.25
N GLY A 226 26.55 -4.37 -4.35
CA GLY A 226 26.27 -5.79 -4.54
C GLY A 226 24.89 -6.16 -5.04
N ASP A 227 23.92 -5.26 -4.96
CA ASP A 227 22.53 -5.48 -5.39
C ASP A 227 21.94 -6.78 -4.85
N LEU A 228 21.65 -6.81 -3.54
CA LEU A 228 20.68 -7.72 -2.95
C LEU A 228 19.38 -7.68 -3.77
N PHE A 229 18.92 -6.45 -4.02
CA PHE A 229 17.74 -6.20 -4.83
C PHE A 229 17.97 -4.96 -5.70
N ALA A 230 17.65 -5.07 -6.97
CA ALA A 230 17.63 -3.95 -7.89
C ALA A 230 16.31 -3.96 -8.66
N ALA A 231 15.76 -2.79 -8.94
CA ALA A 231 14.54 -2.67 -9.72
C ALA A 231 14.55 -1.44 -10.61
N TYR A 232 13.85 -1.55 -11.74
CA TYR A 232 13.60 -0.47 -12.67
C TYR A 232 12.16 -0.53 -13.17
N CYS A 233 11.54 0.63 -13.40
CA CYS A 233 10.23 0.73 -14.00
C CYS A 233 10.16 2.00 -14.87
N ASP A 234 9.77 1.85 -16.14
CA ASP A 234 9.59 2.91 -17.12
C ASP A 234 8.12 3.34 -17.19
N PHE A 235 7.80 4.45 -16.53
CA PHE A 235 6.42 4.93 -16.45
C PHE A 235 5.90 5.47 -17.77
N GLN A 236 6.76 5.99 -18.63
CA GLN A 236 6.34 6.57 -19.92
C GLN A 236 5.91 5.48 -20.89
N LYS A 237 6.68 4.38 -20.97
CA LYS A 237 6.27 3.23 -21.79
C LYS A 237 4.97 2.61 -21.28
N ILE A 238 4.87 2.37 -19.97
CA ILE A 238 3.65 1.80 -19.36
C ILE A 238 2.44 2.71 -19.60
N ALA A 239 2.58 4.02 -19.39
CA ALA A 239 1.51 4.98 -19.66
C ALA A 239 1.10 5.01 -21.14
N GLY A 240 2.06 4.82 -22.06
CA GLY A 240 1.79 4.67 -23.50
C GLY A 240 0.96 3.43 -23.82
N ILE A 241 1.24 2.29 -23.19
CA ILE A 241 0.47 1.05 -23.37
C ILE A 241 -0.96 1.23 -22.86
N VAL A 242 -1.13 1.73 -21.63
CA VAL A 242 -2.44 2.00 -21.04
C VAL A 242 -3.24 2.97 -21.92
N SER A 243 -2.58 4.01 -22.43
CA SER A 243 -3.20 4.98 -23.34
C SER A 243 -3.77 4.32 -24.60
N ARG A 244 -2.96 3.49 -25.28
CA ARG A 244 -3.39 2.80 -26.51
C ARG A 244 -4.56 1.83 -26.26
N SER A 245 -4.53 1.11 -25.14
CA SER A 245 -5.63 0.22 -24.74
C SER A 245 -6.94 1.00 -24.55
N MET A 246 -6.91 2.09 -23.77
CA MET A 246 -8.09 2.92 -23.52
C MET A 246 -8.60 3.61 -24.79
N GLU A 247 -7.71 4.06 -25.67
CA GLU A 247 -8.07 4.62 -26.98
C GLU A 247 -8.77 3.58 -27.88
N THR A 248 -8.36 2.31 -27.80
CA THR A 248 -8.99 1.20 -28.55
C THR A 248 -10.36 0.82 -27.98
N GLU A 249 -10.52 0.90 -26.65
CA GLU A 249 -11.79 0.64 -25.95
C GLU A 249 -12.79 1.81 -26.02
N GLY A 250 -12.39 2.94 -26.60
CA GLY A 250 -13.21 4.15 -26.73
C GLY A 250 -13.28 5.02 -25.47
N ASP A 251 -12.51 4.72 -24.42
CA ASP A 251 -12.51 5.42 -23.12
C ASP A 251 -11.55 6.64 -23.09
N THR A 252 -11.64 7.47 -24.13
CA THR A 252 -10.74 8.62 -24.32
C THR A 252 -10.94 9.71 -23.27
N ALA A 253 -12.17 9.92 -22.80
CA ALA A 253 -12.49 10.92 -21.79
C ALA A 253 -11.82 10.60 -20.43
N THR A 254 -11.90 9.36 -19.96
CA THR A 254 -11.25 8.95 -18.70
C THR A 254 -9.73 9.07 -18.81
N LEU A 255 -9.16 8.70 -19.95
CA LEU A 255 -7.72 8.82 -20.20
C LEU A 255 -7.25 10.27 -20.15
N GLU A 256 -8.00 11.20 -20.76
CA GLU A 256 -7.70 12.63 -20.66
C GLU A 256 -7.76 13.14 -19.23
N THR A 257 -8.77 12.75 -18.45
CA THR A 257 -8.90 13.12 -17.05
C THR A 257 -7.70 12.62 -16.24
N VAL A 258 -7.31 11.36 -16.40
CA VAL A 258 -6.11 10.79 -15.73
C VAL A 258 -4.85 11.55 -16.13
N ARG A 259 -4.66 11.88 -17.42
CA ARG A 259 -3.50 12.65 -17.89
C ARG A 259 -3.46 14.05 -17.26
N LYS A 260 -4.59 14.76 -17.21
CA LYS A 260 -4.68 16.10 -16.60
C LYS A 260 -4.43 16.06 -15.08
N VAL A 261 -4.91 15.03 -14.38
CA VAL A 261 -4.62 14.82 -12.95
C VAL A 261 -3.12 14.60 -12.73
N MET A 262 -2.50 13.73 -13.53
CA MET A 262 -1.05 13.48 -13.44
C MET A 262 -0.21 14.72 -13.76
N ASP A 263 -0.64 15.56 -14.72
CA ASP A 263 -0.01 16.86 -14.99
C ASP A 263 -0.11 17.78 -13.79
N THR A 264 -1.29 17.88 -13.20
CA THR A 264 -1.56 18.76 -12.06
C THR A 264 -0.75 18.37 -10.83
N LEU A 265 -0.65 17.06 -10.56
CA LEU A 265 0.20 16.53 -9.50
C LEU A 265 1.71 16.63 -9.83
N GLY A 266 2.07 16.91 -11.08
CA GLY A 266 3.46 17.04 -11.53
C GLY A 266 4.16 15.71 -11.81
N VAL A 267 3.40 14.60 -11.85
CA VAL A 267 3.93 13.24 -12.04
C VAL A 267 3.85 12.75 -13.48
N ARG A 268 3.15 13.46 -14.39
CA ARG A 268 3.10 13.10 -15.83
C ARG A 268 4.47 13.11 -16.51
N LYS A 269 5.40 13.93 -16.04
CA LYS A 269 6.79 13.96 -16.52
C LYS A 269 7.68 12.88 -15.88
N ALA A 270 7.16 12.07 -14.97
CA ALA A 270 7.93 10.98 -14.38
C ALA A 270 8.33 9.99 -15.46
N GLN A 271 9.63 9.82 -15.64
CA GLN A 271 10.18 8.93 -16.66
C GLN A 271 10.31 7.52 -16.12
N SER A 272 10.89 7.37 -14.93
CA SER A 272 11.18 6.06 -14.38
C SER A 272 11.40 6.07 -12.87
N LEU A 273 11.35 4.88 -12.27
CA LEU A 273 11.82 4.61 -10.93
C LEU A 273 12.97 3.60 -11.02
N THR A 274 14.10 3.92 -10.39
CA THR A 274 15.23 3.00 -10.20
C THR A 274 15.48 2.80 -8.71
N VAL A 275 15.70 1.56 -8.30
CA VAL A 275 15.99 1.18 -6.91
C VAL A 275 17.20 0.26 -6.89
N ARG A 276 18.15 0.50 -5.98
CA ARG A 276 19.24 -0.43 -5.64
C ARG A 276 19.30 -0.59 -4.13
N ALA A 277 19.28 -1.83 -3.67
CA ALA A 277 19.48 -2.21 -2.29
C ALA A 277 20.65 -3.18 -2.20
N GLY A 278 21.55 -2.96 -1.25
CA GLY A 278 22.76 -3.74 -1.09
C GLY A 278 23.34 -3.62 0.32
N ILE A 279 24.47 -4.26 0.59
CA ILE A 279 25.04 -4.32 1.95
C ILE A 279 26.44 -3.72 1.96
N SER A 280 26.67 -2.77 2.86
CA SER A 280 27.99 -2.18 3.12
C SER A 280 28.37 -2.32 4.58
N GLY A 281 29.29 -3.23 4.88
CA GLY A 281 29.65 -3.57 6.25
C GLY A 281 28.45 -4.15 6.99
N LYS A 282 28.04 -3.51 8.10
CA LYS A 282 26.88 -3.93 8.89
C LYS A 282 25.53 -3.45 8.32
N ASP A 283 25.55 -2.46 7.44
CA ASP A 283 24.36 -1.73 7.02
C ASP A 283 23.81 -2.23 5.68
N LEU A 284 22.48 -2.30 5.60
CA LEU A 284 21.75 -2.24 4.35
C LEU A 284 21.74 -0.80 3.84
N ILE A 285 22.15 -0.62 2.59
CA ILE A 285 22.04 0.62 1.84
C ILE A 285 20.90 0.49 0.83
N VAL A 286 19.99 1.46 0.79
CA VAL A 286 18.93 1.53 -0.23
C VAL A 286 18.93 2.91 -0.88
N ASP A 287 19.27 2.94 -2.17
CA ASP A 287 19.22 4.13 -2.99
C ASP A 287 18.06 4.04 -3.98
N LYS A 288 17.35 5.16 -4.16
CA LYS A 288 16.29 5.27 -5.16
C LYS A 288 16.40 6.56 -5.93
N TRP A 289 15.96 6.50 -7.17
CA TRP A 289 15.81 7.66 -8.03
C TRP A 289 14.47 7.58 -8.76
N PHE A 290 13.59 8.50 -8.40
CA PHE A 290 12.36 8.79 -9.12
C PHE A 290 12.67 9.90 -10.13
N ASN A 291 12.88 9.51 -11.37
CA ASN A 291 13.31 10.37 -12.45
C ASN A 291 12.14 11.26 -12.90
N VAL A 292 12.17 12.52 -12.46
CA VAL A 292 11.23 13.58 -12.82
C VAL A 292 12.07 14.81 -13.18
N PRO A 293 12.42 14.97 -14.46
CA PRO A 293 13.32 16.02 -14.89
C PRO A 293 12.69 17.41 -14.70
N ALA A 294 13.56 18.40 -14.51
CA ALA A 294 13.15 19.81 -14.43
C ALA A 294 12.48 20.31 -15.73
N PRO A 295 11.56 21.31 -15.66
CA PRO A 295 11.06 21.92 -14.44
C PRO A 295 10.06 20.99 -13.73
N GLN A 296 10.31 20.72 -12.44
CA GLN A 296 9.37 20.02 -11.58
C GLN A 296 8.18 20.93 -11.24
N THR A 297 6.99 20.34 -11.16
CA THR A 297 5.71 21.02 -10.96
C THR A 297 4.86 20.26 -9.95
N GLY A 298 3.66 20.75 -9.63
CA GLY A 298 2.72 20.05 -8.76
C GLY A 298 3.28 19.84 -7.35
N ILE A 299 3.19 18.62 -6.82
CA ILE A 299 3.56 18.34 -5.43
C ILE A 299 5.04 18.62 -5.11
N PHE A 300 5.91 18.56 -6.13
CA PHE A 300 7.35 18.81 -5.96
C PHE A 300 7.67 20.27 -5.63
N THR A 301 6.80 21.23 -5.99
CA THR A 301 7.02 22.65 -5.69
C THR A 301 6.73 23.01 -4.25
N ALA A 302 6.02 22.13 -3.51
CA ALA A 302 5.78 22.32 -2.08
C ALA A 302 6.99 21.92 -1.23
N MET A 303 7.93 21.13 -1.77
CA MET A 303 9.08 20.60 -1.02
C MET A 303 10.19 21.65 -0.92
N LYS A 304 10.64 21.91 0.31
CA LYS A 304 11.73 22.85 0.61
C LYS A 304 12.88 22.11 1.33
N PRO A 305 14.10 22.66 1.33
CA PRO A 305 15.17 22.14 2.17
C PRO A 305 14.80 22.18 3.65
N ILE A 306 15.19 21.13 4.39
CA ILE A 306 14.99 21.05 5.84
C ILE A 306 15.71 22.20 6.55
N ASP A 307 15.05 22.84 7.52
CA ASP A 307 15.73 23.75 8.43
C ASP A 307 16.56 22.96 9.45
N ARG A 308 17.89 22.99 9.26
CA ARG A 308 18.84 22.29 10.14
C ARG A 308 18.92 22.92 11.54
N LYS A 309 18.44 24.15 11.74
CA LYS A 309 18.44 24.81 13.06
C LYS A 309 17.55 24.09 14.07
N LEU A 310 16.54 23.36 13.60
CA LEU A 310 15.65 22.56 14.45
C LEU A 310 16.42 21.57 15.34
N PHE A 311 17.53 21.02 14.83
CA PHE A 311 18.32 20.01 15.55
C PHE A 311 19.06 20.54 16.78
N ALA A 312 19.25 21.86 16.89
CA ALA A 312 19.84 22.49 18.07
C ALA A 312 18.91 22.48 19.29
N ARG A 313 17.63 22.15 19.09
CA ARG A 313 16.62 22.03 20.15
C ARG A 313 15.93 20.66 20.18
N THR A 314 16.08 19.83 19.15
CA THR A 314 15.67 18.42 19.17
C THR A 314 16.36 17.67 20.31
N ASP A 315 15.62 16.90 21.11
CA ASP A 315 16.14 16.11 22.23
C ASP A 315 16.88 14.87 21.71
N ALA A 316 18.17 14.73 22.05
CA ALA A 316 19.00 13.60 21.64
C ALA A 316 18.53 12.24 22.20
N ARG A 317 17.67 12.23 23.23
CA ARG A 317 17.10 11.00 23.82
C ARG A 317 15.95 10.41 22.99
N SER A 318 15.48 11.11 21.96
CA SER A 318 14.51 10.55 21.01
C SER A 318 15.10 9.35 20.27
N MET A 319 14.36 8.24 20.20
CA MET A 319 14.79 7.04 19.45
C MET A 319 14.63 7.21 17.93
N THR A 320 13.78 8.14 17.49
CA THR A 320 13.64 8.50 16.08
C THR A 320 13.31 9.97 15.95
N THR A 321 14.08 10.66 15.13
CA THR A 321 13.84 12.03 14.70
C THR A 321 13.54 12.02 13.21
N MET A 322 12.44 12.65 12.81
CA MET A 322 12.12 12.91 11.41
C MET A 322 11.97 14.42 11.22
N ALA A 323 12.56 14.96 10.15
CA ALA A 323 12.44 16.37 9.80
C ALA A 323 12.05 16.51 8.33
N TRP A 324 11.21 17.50 8.06
CA TRP A 324 10.79 17.86 6.71
C TRP A 324 10.45 19.34 6.64
N ASN A 325 10.47 19.89 5.43
CA ASN A 325 10.02 21.25 5.16
C ASN A 325 9.08 21.25 3.95
N VAL A 326 7.80 21.48 4.20
CA VAL A 326 6.74 21.40 3.19
C VAL A 326 5.81 22.59 3.29
N ASP A 327 5.59 23.26 2.16
CA ASP A 327 4.57 24.30 2.05
C ASP A 327 3.17 23.68 1.99
N LEU A 328 2.50 23.62 3.14
CA LEU A 328 1.17 23.03 3.27
C LEU A 328 0.12 23.76 2.42
N GLY A 329 0.32 25.06 2.18
CA GLY A 329 -0.57 25.86 1.34
C GLY A 329 -0.46 25.44 -0.12
N VAL A 330 0.75 25.40 -0.66
CA VAL A 330 0.99 24.94 -2.03
C VAL A 330 0.53 23.50 -2.22
N LEU A 331 0.78 22.62 -1.25
CA LEU A 331 0.33 21.23 -1.32
C LEU A 331 -1.20 21.13 -1.37
N TYR A 332 -1.91 21.90 -0.55
CA TYR A 332 -3.37 21.97 -0.60
C TYR A 332 -3.87 22.46 -1.95
N ASP A 333 -3.30 23.53 -2.49
CA ASP A 333 -3.71 24.12 -3.77
C ASP A 333 -3.54 23.11 -4.92
N VAL A 334 -2.44 22.34 -4.92
CA VAL A 334 -2.20 21.27 -5.90
C VAL A 334 -3.23 20.15 -5.77
N ILE A 335 -3.58 19.74 -4.55
CA ILE A 335 -4.56 18.67 -4.31
C ILE A 335 -5.96 19.10 -4.73
N ILE A 336 -6.41 20.30 -4.34
CA ILE A 336 -7.72 20.82 -4.75
C ILE A 336 -7.81 20.90 -6.26
N LYS A 337 -6.78 21.47 -6.92
CA LYS A 337 -6.73 21.55 -8.38
C LYS A 337 -6.78 20.17 -9.04
N ALA A 338 -6.12 19.16 -8.46
CA ALA A 338 -6.16 17.80 -8.99
C ALA A 338 -7.56 17.18 -8.88
N VAL A 339 -8.29 17.46 -7.80
CA VAL A 339 -9.69 17.02 -7.63
C VAL A 339 -10.62 17.76 -8.60
N GLU A 340 -10.48 19.07 -8.77
CA GLU A 340 -11.25 19.85 -9.74
C GLU A 340 -11.10 19.33 -11.17
N THR A 341 -9.91 18.80 -11.48
CA THR A 341 -9.59 18.24 -12.80
C THR A 341 -10.40 16.97 -13.10
N THR A 342 -10.92 16.28 -12.09
CA THR A 342 -11.77 15.09 -12.27
C THR A 342 -13.26 15.43 -12.38
N MET A 343 -13.64 16.71 -12.37
CA MET A 343 -15.02 17.16 -12.40
C MET A 343 -15.37 17.69 -13.80
N ASP A 344 -16.45 17.15 -14.38
CA ASP A 344 -16.80 17.36 -15.79
C ASP A 344 -17.49 18.71 -16.03
N ASN A 345 -18.18 19.24 -15.03
CA ASN A 345 -18.97 20.46 -15.17
C ASN A 345 -18.62 21.49 -14.07
N GLU A 346 -18.95 22.75 -14.37
CA GLU A 346 -18.69 23.87 -13.47
C GLU A 346 -19.55 23.81 -12.21
N GLN A 347 -20.73 23.19 -12.27
CA GLN A 347 -21.63 23.05 -11.13
C GLN A 347 -21.03 22.17 -10.03
N ASP A 348 -20.44 21.01 -10.37
CA ASP A 348 -19.80 20.10 -9.42
C ASP A 348 -18.61 20.76 -8.72
N ARG A 349 -17.83 21.57 -9.48
CA ARG A 349 -16.75 22.38 -8.92
C ARG A 349 -17.29 23.41 -7.93
N GLN A 350 -18.35 24.11 -8.30
CA GLN A 350 -19.02 25.08 -7.42
C GLN A 350 -19.62 24.41 -6.19
N GLU A 351 -20.21 23.22 -6.31
CA GLU A 351 -20.75 22.45 -5.19
C GLU A 351 -19.64 21.99 -4.24
N MET A 352 -18.49 21.54 -4.76
CA MET A 352 -17.32 21.21 -3.93
C MET A 352 -16.81 22.44 -3.18
N HIS A 353 -16.59 23.55 -3.88
CA HIS A 353 -16.13 24.80 -3.26
C HIS A 353 -17.13 25.30 -2.22
N LYS A 354 -18.43 25.28 -2.56
CA LYS A 354 -19.50 25.60 -1.63
C LYS A 354 -19.52 24.67 -0.43
N ALA A 355 -19.29 23.36 -0.60
CA ALA A 355 -19.22 22.44 0.53
C ALA A 355 -18.01 22.73 1.45
N ILE A 356 -16.87 23.12 0.86
CA ILE A 356 -15.69 23.58 1.61
C ILE A 356 -16.00 24.90 2.34
N GLU A 357 -16.62 25.87 1.66
CA GLU A 357 -17.03 27.16 2.22
C GLU A 357 -18.07 27.00 3.33
N ASP A 358 -19.10 26.19 3.13
CA ASP A 358 -20.14 25.87 4.11
C ASP A 358 -19.52 25.18 5.33
N PHE A 359 -18.58 24.24 5.11
CA PHE A 359 -17.83 23.65 6.20
C PHE A 359 -17.00 24.70 6.95
N GLN A 360 -16.25 25.54 6.25
CA GLN A 360 -15.44 26.62 6.81
C GLN A 360 -16.29 27.61 7.61
N ALA A 361 -17.44 28.03 7.07
CA ALA A 361 -18.40 28.92 7.73
C ALA A 361 -19.02 28.25 8.97
N LYS A 362 -19.44 26.98 8.85
CA LYS A 362 -19.99 26.21 9.97
C LYS A 362 -18.97 26.00 11.09
N ALA A 363 -17.74 25.68 10.71
CA ALA A 363 -16.61 25.45 11.60
C ALA A 363 -16.02 26.74 12.18
N GLY A 364 -16.30 27.89 11.57
CA GLY A 364 -15.71 29.18 11.93
C GLY A 364 -14.22 29.28 11.58
N ILE A 365 -13.75 28.51 10.58
CA ILE A 365 -12.34 28.44 10.19
C ILE A 365 -12.11 28.81 8.73
N GLN A 366 -10.85 29.08 8.40
CA GLN A 366 -10.31 29.12 7.05
C GLN A 366 -9.22 28.07 6.97
N ILE A 367 -9.40 27.04 6.14
CA ILE A 367 -8.44 25.94 5.98
C ILE A 367 -7.17 26.48 5.32
N ARG A 368 -7.30 27.04 4.11
CA ARG A 368 -6.14 27.44 3.30
C ARG A 368 -5.49 28.74 3.76
N GLN A 369 -6.28 29.79 4.01
CA GLN A 369 -5.80 31.12 4.43
C GLN A 369 -5.64 31.25 5.96
N GLY A 370 -6.16 30.30 6.74
CA GLY A 370 -6.04 30.27 8.19
C GLY A 370 -5.07 29.19 8.65
N LEU A 371 -5.59 27.97 8.85
CA LEU A 371 -4.85 26.85 9.45
C LEU A 371 -3.54 26.56 8.71
N LEU A 372 -3.59 26.30 7.40
CA LEU A 372 -2.41 25.93 6.63
C LEU A 372 -1.45 27.10 6.42
N ALA A 373 -2.00 28.31 6.22
CA ALA A 373 -1.20 29.53 6.10
C ALA A 373 -0.54 29.97 7.41
N SER A 374 -0.84 29.36 8.54
CA SER A 374 -0.17 29.70 9.81
C SER A 374 1.24 29.09 9.92
N PHE A 375 1.53 28.03 9.18
CA PHE A 375 2.80 27.31 9.22
C PHE A 375 3.83 27.89 8.23
N ASP A 376 5.11 27.82 8.57
CA ASP A 376 6.20 28.12 7.63
C ASP A 376 6.64 26.92 6.78
N GLY A 377 6.31 25.71 7.27
CA GLY A 377 6.53 24.42 6.62
C GLY A 377 7.57 23.53 7.33
N SER A 378 8.41 24.09 8.20
CA SER A 378 9.48 23.40 8.90
C SER A 378 8.95 22.63 10.10
N MET A 379 9.22 21.32 10.14
CA MET A 379 8.69 20.44 11.18
C MET A 379 9.72 19.39 11.60
N VAL A 380 9.68 19.05 12.89
CA VAL A 380 10.41 17.90 13.45
C VAL A 380 9.47 17.03 14.29
N LEU A 381 9.42 15.75 13.95
CA LEU A 381 8.73 14.70 14.70
C LEU A 381 9.76 13.87 15.47
N GLN A 382 9.55 13.72 16.77
CA GLN A 382 10.38 12.95 17.68
C GLN A 382 9.56 11.81 18.26
N ALA A 383 10.09 10.59 18.18
CA ALA A 383 9.55 9.42 18.87
C ALA A 383 10.46 9.09 20.06
N TYR A 384 9.86 8.91 21.23
CA TYR A 384 10.55 8.63 22.49
C TYR A 384 10.28 7.19 22.93
N PRO A 385 11.31 6.49 23.42
CA PRO A 385 11.18 5.11 23.84
C PRO A 385 10.40 4.95 25.14
N THR A 386 9.72 3.81 25.29
CA THR A 386 9.06 3.40 26.54
C THR A 386 10.08 2.95 27.58
N LEU A 387 9.81 3.22 28.87
CA LEU A 387 10.57 2.76 30.05
C LEU A 387 12.03 3.25 30.16
N VAL A 388 12.49 4.11 29.26
CA VAL A 388 13.85 4.68 29.31
C VAL A 388 13.87 6.02 30.05
N MET A 389 12.83 6.83 29.86
CA MET A 389 12.71 8.16 30.48
C MET A 389 11.82 8.06 31.72
N THR A 390 12.35 8.38 32.90
CA THR A 390 11.61 8.25 34.17
C THR A 390 10.44 9.23 34.24
N GLU A 391 10.58 10.40 33.62
CA GLU A 391 9.57 11.45 33.57
C GLU A 391 8.47 11.20 32.51
N VAL A 392 8.76 10.35 31.52
CA VAL A 392 7.80 9.89 30.49
C VAL A 392 7.94 8.38 30.29
N PRO A 393 7.53 7.55 31.27
CA PRO A 393 7.75 6.11 31.23
C PRO A 393 6.97 5.41 30.10
N ALA A 394 5.85 5.98 29.65
CA ALA A 394 5.09 5.49 28.51
C ALA A 394 5.70 5.85 27.14
N GLY A 395 6.82 6.59 27.10
CA GLY A 395 7.38 7.14 25.86
C GLY A 395 6.38 8.06 25.15
N GLY A 396 6.44 8.11 23.82
CA GLY A 396 5.42 8.80 23.02
C GLY A 396 5.98 9.54 21.81
N PHE A 397 5.14 10.35 21.19
CA PHE A 397 5.52 11.17 20.03
C PHE A 397 5.36 12.65 20.34
N ALA A 398 6.22 13.46 19.74
CA ALA A 398 6.12 14.91 19.74
C ALA A 398 6.42 15.50 18.37
N LEU A 399 5.48 16.28 17.85
CA LEU A 399 5.66 17.12 16.68
C LEU A 399 5.92 18.55 17.15
N VAL A 400 7.01 19.15 16.67
CA VAL A 400 7.26 20.58 16.77
C VAL A 400 7.21 21.14 15.35
N ALA A 401 6.27 22.05 15.12
CA ALA A 401 6.10 22.73 13.83
C ALA A 401 6.32 24.23 14.01
N GLU A 402 7.21 24.80 13.19
CA GLU A 402 7.44 26.24 13.17
C GLU A 402 6.32 26.95 12.42
N MET A 403 5.97 28.13 12.94
CA MET A 403 4.82 28.91 12.53
C MET A 403 5.28 30.31 12.14
N LYS A 404 4.66 30.85 11.09
CA LYS A 404 4.83 32.25 10.72
C LYS A 404 3.75 33.15 11.35
N ASP A 405 2.62 32.58 11.74
CA ASP A 405 1.53 33.30 12.42
C ASP A 405 0.85 32.41 13.48
N ALA A 406 1.37 32.47 14.70
CA ALA A 406 0.85 31.73 15.86
C ALA A 406 -0.58 32.13 16.24
N ALA A 407 -0.84 33.45 16.26
CA ALA A 407 -2.13 34.00 16.65
C ALA A 407 -3.24 33.61 15.67
N LEU A 408 -2.94 33.56 14.37
CA LEU A 408 -3.86 33.07 13.36
C LEU A 408 -4.21 31.61 13.63
N PHE A 409 -3.24 30.72 13.82
CA PHE A 409 -3.53 29.31 14.11
C PHE A 409 -4.37 29.14 15.37
N GLU A 410 -4.01 29.81 16.47
CA GLU A 410 -4.76 29.72 17.74
C GLU A 410 -6.21 30.16 17.54
N LYS A 411 -6.44 31.25 16.81
CA LYS A 411 -7.78 31.70 16.44
C LYS A 411 -8.54 30.61 15.68
N GLN A 412 -7.93 30.00 14.67
CA GLN A 412 -8.57 28.98 13.84
C GLN A 412 -8.86 27.69 14.61
N ILE A 413 -7.90 27.17 15.38
CA ILE A 413 -8.08 25.92 16.11
C ILE A 413 -9.07 26.07 17.27
N ASN A 414 -9.07 27.22 17.95
CA ASN A 414 -10.03 27.49 19.03
C ASN A 414 -11.46 27.61 18.48
N ALA A 415 -11.66 28.25 17.33
CA ALA A 415 -12.96 28.27 16.66
C ALA A 415 -13.47 26.85 16.33
N LEU A 416 -12.58 25.98 15.83
CA LEU A 416 -12.90 24.58 15.56
C LEU A 416 -13.33 23.82 16.83
N ILE A 417 -12.60 24.02 17.94
CA ILE A 417 -12.91 23.40 19.23
C ILE A 417 -14.22 23.91 19.80
N GLU A 418 -14.44 25.22 19.82
CA GLU A 418 -15.67 25.82 20.34
C GLU A 418 -16.89 25.33 19.57
N ARG A 419 -16.74 25.10 18.27
CA ARG A 419 -17.81 24.60 17.41
C ARG A 419 -18.08 23.12 17.63
N PHE A 420 -17.08 22.27 17.41
CA PHE A 420 -17.29 20.82 17.36
C PHE A 420 -17.02 20.12 18.69
N GLY A 421 -16.27 20.73 19.60
CA GLY A 421 -16.01 20.17 20.93
C GLY A 421 -17.29 19.96 21.74
N LYS A 422 -18.34 20.75 21.47
CA LYS A 422 -19.67 20.62 22.10
C LYS A 422 -20.48 19.42 21.57
N ASP A 423 -20.22 18.98 20.35
CA ASP A 423 -20.91 17.85 19.71
C ASP A 423 -20.26 16.51 20.08
N LEU A 424 -19.09 16.53 20.73
CA LEU A 424 -18.39 15.33 21.16
C LEU A 424 -19.04 14.74 22.42
N LYS A 425 -19.24 13.41 22.39
CA LYS A 425 -19.78 12.68 23.53
C LYS A 425 -18.67 12.41 24.55
N PRO A 426 -18.86 12.73 25.85
CA PRO A 426 -17.84 12.53 26.87
C PRO A 426 -17.31 11.10 26.98
N GLU A 427 -18.16 10.12 26.66
CA GLU A 427 -17.83 8.69 26.61
C GLU A 427 -16.80 8.34 25.53
N THR A 428 -16.73 9.12 24.44
CA THR A 428 -15.93 8.82 23.26
C THR A 428 -14.74 9.76 23.10
N LEU A 429 -14.92 11.06 23.29
CA LEU A 429 -13.85 12.05 23.16
C LEU A 429 -14.25 13.34 23.88
N GLN A 430 -13.31 13.93 24.63
CA GLN A 430 -13.46 15.25 25.23
C GLN A 430 -12.32 16.15 24.78
N VAL A 431 -12.62 17.41 24.52
CA VAL A 431 -11.60 18.46 24.39
C VAL A 431 -11.60 19.29 25.66
N ARG A 432 -10.44 19.48 26.29
CA ARG A 432 -10.30 20.38 27.43
C ARG A 432 -9.14 21.32 27.19
N THR A 433 -9.31 22.58 27.57
CA THR A 433 -8.22 23.57 27.52
C THR A 433 -7.93 24.05 28.93
N GLY A 434 -6.67 23.94 29.34
CA GLY A 434 -6.14 24.46 30.59
C GLY A 434 -5.11 25.56 30.33
N LYS A 435 -4.71 26.28 31.38
CA LYS A 435 -3.58 27.20 31.34
C LYS A 435 -2.38 26.58 32.05
N LEU A 436 -1.21 26.72 31.43
CA LEU A 436 0.08 26.39 32.04
C LEU A 436 0.53 27.50 33.00
N GLU A 437 1.51 27.21 33.86
CA GLU A 437 2.09 28.21 34.79
C GLU A 437 2.65 29.44 34.05
N GLY A 438 3.16 29.27 32.82
CA GLY A 438 3.63 30.35 31.96
C GLY A 438 2.53 31.14 31.24
N GLY A 439 1.26 30.81 31.49
CA GLY A 439 0.09 31.48 30.90
C GLY A 439 -0.36 30.96 29.55
N GLN A 440 0.44 30.12 28.87
CA GLN A 440 0.05 29.50 27.60
C GLN A 440 -1.15 28.56 27.77
N SER A 441 -2.00 28.50 26.74
CA SER A 441 -3.13 27.56 26.69
C SER A 441 -2.65 26.19 26.21
N GLN A 442 -2.90 25.16 27.00
CA GLN A 442 -2.68 23.76 26.63
C GLN A 442 -4.02 23.08 26.41
N THR A 443 -4.21 22.48 25.23
CA THR A 443 -5.44 21.77 24.88
C THR A 443 -5.20 20.27 24.82
N PHE A 444 -6.11 19.50 25.39
CA PHE A 444 -6.06 18.05 25.56
C PHE A 444 -7.20 17.37 24.80
N LEU A 445 -6.90 16.27 24.12
CA LEU A 445 -7.87 15.32 23.57
C LEU A 445 -7.91 14.10 24.49
N ILE A 446 -9.04 13.92 25.17
CA ILE A 446 -9.21 12.89 26.19
C ILE A 446 -10.18 11.84 25.66
N ASN A 447 -9.65 10.66 25.38
CA ASN A 447 -10.44 9.45 25.12
C ASN A 447 -10.19 8.47 26.27
N PRO A 448 -11.23 7.93 26.94
CA PRO A 448 -11.06 7.06 28.11
C PRO A 448 -10.15 5.85 27.87
N VAL A 449 -10.27 5.18 26.72
CA VAL A 449 -9.46 4.00 26.37
C VAL A 449 -8.00 4.38 26.15
N MET A 450 -7.73 5.47 25.43
CA MET A 450 -6.36 5.97 25.24
C MET A 450 -5.72 6.43 26.55
N SER A 451 -6.50 7.08 27.42
CA SER A 451 -6.01 7.55 28.73
C SER A 451 -5.59 6.39 29.64
N MET A 452 -6.27 5.23 29.57
CA MET A 452 -5.82 4.01 30.28
C MET A 452 -4.45 3.53 29.78
N MET A 453 -4.11 3.78 28.52
CA MET A 453 -2.79 3.50 27.93
C MET A 453 -1.80 4.67 28.12
N GLN A 454 -2.13 5.66 28.97
CA GLN A 454 -1.34 6.88 29.19
C GLN A 454 -1.13 7.73 27.92
N ILE A 455 -2.04 7.61 26.95
CA ILE A 455 -2.06 8.41 25.73
C ILE A 455 -3.14 9.49 25.89
N VAL A 456 -2.69 10.74 26.00
CA VAL A 456 -3.54 11.93 26.06
C VAL A 456 -2.94 12.96 25.11
N PRO A 457 -3.29 12.89 23.80
CA PRO A 457 -2.80 13.83 22.82
C PRO A 457 -3.14 15.26 23.24
N ASN A 458 -2.16 16.14 23.18
CA ASN A 458 -2.33 17.51 23.62
C ASN A 458 -1.39 18.43 22.85
N TRP A 459 -1.72 19.72 22.78
CA TRP A 459 -0.85 20.69 22.16
C TRP A 459 -0.84 22.02 22.91
N VAL A 460 0.24 22.75 22.68
CA VAL A 460 0.46 24.12 23.14
C VAL A 460 1.12 24.91 22.02
N VAL A 461 0.76 26.18 21.90
CA VAL A 461 1.50 27.13 21.08
C VAL A 461 2.44 27.90 21.99
N ASP A 462 3.73 27.82 21.73
CA ASP A 462 4.76 28.53 22.47
C ASP A 462 5.58 29.39 21.51
N ASN A 463 5.50 30.72 21.68
CA ASN A 463 6.02 31.70 20.73
C ASN A 463 5.47 31.43 19.32
N ASN A 464 6.35 31.08 18.38
CA ASN A 464 6.02 30.77 16.99
C ASN A 464 6.06 29.25 16.71
N ARG A 465 5.80 28.41 17.70
CA ARG A 465 5.86 26.95 17.56
C ARG A 465 4.59 26.28 18.05
N LEU A 466 4.09 25.35 17.24
CA LEU A 466 3.13 24.37 17.69
C LEU A 466 3.89 23.16 18.25
N ILE A 467 3.68 22.86 19.52
CA ILE A 467 4.16 21.63 20.16
C ILE A 467 2.95 20.73 20.37
N LEU A 468 2.88 19.63 19.63
CA LEU A 468 1.86 18.60 19.74
C LEU A 468 2.50 17.32 20.26
N THR A 469 1.97 16.74 21.34
CA THR A 469 2.53 15.54 21.96
C THR A 469 1.45 14.50 22.28
N THR A 470 1.85 13.26 22.51
CA THR A 470 0.92 12.18 22.89
C THR A 470 0.64 12.11 24.39
N ASN A 471 1.38 12.84 25.24
CA ASN A 471 1.10 12.94 26.67
C ASN A 471 1.60 14.28 27.25
N PRO A 472 0.96 14.80 28.32
CA PRO A 472 1.29 16.13 28.85
C PRO A 472 2.71 16.25 29.41
N ASN A 473 3.29 15.16 29.94
CA ASN A 473 4.65 15.18 30.48
C ASN A 473 5.70 15.47 29.39
N LEU A 474 5.52 14.93 28.17
CA LEU A 474 6.35 15.28 27.02
C LEU A 474 6.23 16.76 26.66
N THR A 475 5.04 17.34 26.75
CA THR A 475 4.85 18.78 26.50
C THR A 475 5.65 19.61 27.50
N THR A 476 5.58 19.28 28.78
CA THR A 476 6.38 19.94 29.82
C THR A 476 7.88 19.84 29.56
N ASN A 477 8.37 18.66 29.15
CA ASN A 477 9.77 18.48 28.79
C ASN A 477 10.20 19.33 27.61
N LEU A 478 9.38 19.39 26.56
CA LEU A 478 9.69 20.18 25.37
C LEU A 478 9.62 21.69 25.65
N LEU A 479 8.64 22.16 26.42
CA LEU A 479 8.61 23.55 26.84
C LEU A 479 9.89 23.94 27.58
N LYS A 480 10.41 23.09 28.49
CA LYS A 480 11.71 23.32 29.14
C LYS A 480 12.88 23.32 28.14
N GLN A 481 12.87 22.37 27.19
CA GLN A 481 13.89 22.26 26.14
C GLN A 481 14.00 23.53 25.29
N TYR A 482 12.87 24.19 25.01
CA TYR A 482 12.79 25.36 24.15
C TYR A 482 12.83 26.70 24.89
N ALA A 483 12.37 26.78 26.15
CA ALA A 483 12.33 28.01 26.94
C ALA A 483 13.70 28.45 27.50
N ALA A 484 14.61 27.51 27.74
CA ALA A 484 15.87 27.82 28.42
C ALA A 484 16.94 28.40 27.46
N ASP A 485 17.77 29.32 27.96
CA ASP A 485 18.93 29.88 27.24
C ASP A 485 19.83 28.77 26.68
N LYS A 486 19.96 27.69 27.44
CA LYS A 486 20.57 26.42 27.03
C LYS A 486 19.51 25.31 27.05
N PRO A 487 19.52 24.37 26.08
CA PRO A 487 18.60 23.24 26.08
C PRO A 487 18.61 22.49 27.43
N ALA A 488 17.43 22.15 27.95
CA ALA A 488 17.28 21.43 29.21
C ALA A 488 17.87 20.01 29.16
N PHE A 489 17.89 19.42 27.97
CA PHE A 489 18.48 18.13 27.65
C PHE A 489 19.44 18.28 26.47
N ALA A 490 20.42 17.37 26.38
CA ALA A 490 21.41 17.37 25.31
C ALA A 490 20.72 17.43 23.93
N PRO A 491 21.05 18.42 23.09
CA PRO A 491 20.43 18.54 21.78
C PRO A 491 21.02 17.51 20.82
N LEU A 492 20.23 17.09 19.84
CA LEU A 492 20.65 16.13 18.82
C LEU A 492 21.85 16.64 18.01
N SER A 493 21.98 17.96 17.85
CA SER A 493 23.14 18.60 17.22
C SER A 493 24.47 18.29 17.89
N ASP A 494 24.47 17.88 19.17
CA ASP A 494 25.69 17.58 19.93
C ASP A 494 26.11 16.10 19.80
N ASP A 495 25.24 15.24 19.24
CA ASP A 495 25.55 13.84 19.01
C ASP A 495 26.57 13.69 17.86
N LYS A 496 27.74 13.13 18.17
CA LYS A 496 28.84 12.98 17.19
C LYS A 496 28.45 12.13 15.97
N THR A 497 27.64 11.08 16.18
CA THR A 497 27.18 10.21 15.08
C THR A 497 26.20 10.98 14.19
N PHE A 498 25.33 11.79 14.77
CA PHE A 498 24.44 12.67 14.04
C PHE A 498 25.20 13.76 13.26
N GLN A 499 26.23 14.37 13.86
CA GLN A 499 27.09 15.34 13.15
C GLN A 499 27.76 14.72 11.91
N ALA A 500 28.25 13.48 12.03
CA ALA A 500 28.80 12.75 10.90
C ALA A 500 27.78 12.50 9.78
N VAL A 501 26.50 12.30 10.12
CA VAL A 501 25.40 12.18 9.16
C VAL A 501 25.08 13.52 8.51
N ILE A 502 24.84 14.57 9.30
CA ILE A 502 24.45 15.90 8.81
C ILE A 502 25.52 16.54 7.92
N SER A 503 26.81 16.28 8.20
CA SER A 503 27.92 16.76 7.36
C SER A 503 27.91 16.18 5.94
N LYS A 504 27.32 14.99 5.73
CA LYS A 504 27.17 14.34 4.41
C LYS A 504 25.81 14.59 3.76
N LEU A 505 24.85 15.14 4.51
CA LEU A 505 23.50 15.39 4.01
C LEU A 505 23.52 16.48 2.92
N PRO A 506 22.89 16.25 1.74
CA PRO A 506 22.76 17.28 0.71
C PRO A 506 22.12 18.58 1.23
N ALA A 507 22.57 19.72 0.72
CA ALA A 507 22.04 21.03 1.13
C ALA A 507 20.56 21.20 0.80
N ASN A 508 20.09 20.55 -0.27
CA ASN A 508 18.71 20.50 -0.74
C ASN A 508 17.91 19.30 -0.22
N ALA A 509 18.35 18.65 0.86
CA ALA A 509 17.58 17.58 1.49
C ALA A 509 16.23 18.11 1.98
N SER A 510 15.14 17.49 1.52
CA SER A 510 13.76 17.85 1.81
C SER A 510 13.12 17.00 2.91
N PHE A 511 13.69 15.82 3.19
CA PHE A 511 13.34 15.01 4.36
C PHE A 511 14.59 14.32 4.95
N LEU A 512 14.55 14.09 6.26
CA LEU A 512 15.54 13.33 7.02
C LEU A 512 14.78 12.46 8.04
N ARG A 513 15.23 11.23 8.22
CA ARG A 513 14.92 10.36 9.35
C ARG A 513 16.24 9.88 9.93
N TYR A 514 16.38 9.98 11.24
CA TYR A 514 17.49 9.47 12.00
C TYR A 514 16.94 8.63 13.15
N SER A 515 17.36 7.37 13.28
CA SER A 515 16.81 6.43 14.25
C SER A 515 17.91 5.70 14.99
N ASP A 516 17.72 5.51 16.29
CA ASP A 516 18.46 4.53 17.08
C ASP A 516 17.78 3.17 16.92
N THR A 517 18.31 2.37 15.99
CA THR A 517 17.74 1.07 15.61
C THR A 517 17.71 0.11 16.79
N ALA A 518 18.75 0.12 17.64
CA ALA A 518 18.84 -0.77 18.79
C ALA A 518 17.70 -0.50 19.77
N VAL A 519 17.48 0.77 20.11
CA VAL A 519 16.37 1.18 20.98
C VAL A 519 15.02 0.81 20.35
N SER A 520 14.79 1.17 19.08
CA SER A 520 13.49 0.91 18.44
C SER A 520 13.20 -0.58 18.29
N SER A 521 14.20 -1.39 17.93
CA SER A 521 14.01 -2.82 17.69
C SER A 521 13.79 -3.59 18.99
N ARG A 522 14.47 -3.21 20.08
CA ARG A 522 14.17 -3.77 21.42
C ARG A 522 12.74 -3.49 21.85
N GLN A 523 12.25 -2.27 21.65
CA GLN A 523 10.88 -1.91 22.01
C GLN A 523 9.85 -2.73 21.22
N VAL A 524 10.03 -2.87 19.90
CA VAL A 524 9.15 -3.69 19.06
C VAL A 524 9.20 -5.15 19.49
N TYR A 525 10.38 -5.68 19.75
CA TYR A 525 10.56 -7.07 20.17
C TYR A 525 9.93 -7.33 21.56
N GLN A 526 10.04 -6.41 22.51
CA GLN A 526 9.35 -6.49 23.80
C GLN A 526 7.82 -6.48 23.66
N GLN A 527 7.27 -5.64 22.77
CA GLN A 527 5.84 -5.64 22.49
C GLN A 527 5.39 -6.97 21.87
N LEU A 528 6.19 -7.52 20.94
CA LEU A 528 5.92 -8.82 20.35
C LEU A 528 5.95 -9.93 21.41
N GLN A 529 6.91 -9.92 22.34
CA GLN A 529 6.96 -10.84 23.48
C GLN A 529 5.70 -10.75 24.37
N GLN A 530 5.22 -9.55 24.65
CA GLN A 530 3.98 -9.35 25.44
C GLN A 530 2.74 -9.87 24.72
N MET A 531 2.68 -9.74 23.39
CA MET A 531 1.57 -10.23 22.57
C MET A 531 1.68 -11.72 22.23
N TRP A 532 2.86 -12.33 22.39
CA TRP A 532 3.12 -13.71 21.98
C TRP A 532 2.13 -14.72 22.59
N PRO A 533 1.81 -14.70 23.90
CA PRO A 533 0.82 -15.63 24.47
C PRO A 533 -0.57 -15.56 23.82
N MET A 534 -0.99 -14.36 23.39
CA MET A 534 -2.25 -14.19 22.67
C MET A 534 -2.18 -14.79 21.26
N ILE A 535 -1.09 -14.53 20.54
CA ILE A 535 -0.85 -15.10 19.20
C ILE A 535 -0.85 -16.63 19.29
N MET A 536 -0.18 -17.20 20.30
CA MET A 536 -0.19 -18.64 20.55
C MET A 536 -1.60 -19.15 20.82
N GLY A 537 -2.38 -18.48 21.68
CA GLY A 537 -3.76 -18.87 21.96
C GLY A 537 -4.65 -18.89 20.71
N ILE A 538 -4.49 -17.90 19.82
CA ILE A 538 -5.22 -17.85 18.53
C ILE A 538 -4.78 -19.00 17.62
N ALA A 539 -3.46 -19.21 17.47
CA ALA A 539 -2.92 -20.26 16.61
C ALA A 539 -3.32 -21.66 17.10
N SER A 540 -3.21 -21.94 18.40
CA SER A 540 -3.64 -23.20 18.99
C SER A 540 -5.14 -23.44 18.82
N GLY A 541 -5.97 -22.39 18.90
CA GLY A 541 -7.40 -22.45 18.59
C GLY A 541 -7.71 -22.87 17.13
N GLN A 542 -6.76 -22.65 16.22
CA GLN A 542 -6.82 -23.08 14.81
C GLN A 542 -6.10 -24.41 14.55
N GLY A 543 -5.66 -25.12 15.62
CA GLY A 543 -4.91 -26.38 15.51
C GLY A 543 -3.44 -26.20 15.09
N VAL A 544 -2.91 -24.98 15.16
CA VAL A 544 -1.54 -24.61 14.77
C VAL A 544 -0.70 -24.39 16.04
N ASN A 545 0.26 -25.27 16.29
CA ASN A 545 1.14 -25.17 17.47
C ASN A 545 2.40 -24.39 17.12
N VAL A 546 2.39 -23.08 17.38
CA VAL A 546 3.57 -22.21 17.27
C VAL A 546 4.53 -22.42 18.46
N PRO A 547 5.84 -22.08 18.32
CA PRO A 547 6.80 -22.18 19.42
C PRO A 547 6.37 -21.42 20.67
N THR A 548 6.66 -21.98 21.84
CA THR A 548 6.22 -21.43 23.14
C THR A 548 6.86 -20.10 23.50
N MET A 549 8.04 -19.81 22.95
CA MET A 549 8.80 -18.60 23.20
C MET A 549 9.39 -18.06 21.90
N LEU A 550 9.58 -16.74 21.86
CA LEU A 550 10.35 -16.07 20.82
C LEU A 550 11.86 -16.28 21.06
N PRO A 551 12.69 -16.24 20.00
CA PRO A 551 14.13 -16.48 20.11
C PRO A 551 14.82 -15.35 20.87
N ASP A 552 15.73 -15.66 21.80
CA ASP A 552 16.42 -14.63 22.58
C ASP A 552 17.52 -13.95 21.74
N ILE A 553 17.18 -12.78 21.20
CA ILE A 553 18.06 -12.00 20.32
C ILE A 553 18.52 -10.67 20.93
N GLN A 554 18.48 -10.54 22.26
CA GLN A 554 18.75 -9.25 22.90
C GLN A 554 20.16 -8.72 22.61
N GLU A 555 21.17 -9.60 22.56
CA GLU A 555 22.54 -9.21 22.25
C GLU A 555 22.66 -8.64 20.83
N GLN A 556 22.03 -9.28 19.85
CA GLN A 556 22.02 -8.85 18.45
C GLN A 556 21.27 -7.53 18.29
N LEU A 557 20.15 -7.36 19.00
CA LEU A 557 19.40 -6.10 19.03
C LEU A 557 20.23 -4.96 19.65
N ASN A 558 21.01 -5.25 20.69
CA ASN A 558 21.93 -4.27 21.33
C ASN A 558 23.08 -3.86 20.41
N ALA A 559 23.51 -4.75 19.51
CA ALA A 559 24.61 -4.51 18.58
C ALA A 559 24.20 -3.72 17.33
N LEU A 560 22.91 -3.39 17.16
CA LEU A 560 22.42 -2.61 16.04
C LEU A 560 22.94 -1.17 16.09
N GLY A 561 23.34 -0.64 14.92
CA GLY A 561 23.78 0.74 14.78
C GLY A 561 22.62 1.73 14.77
N LYS A 562 22.93 2.99 14.45
CA LYS A 562 21.90 4.00 14.14
C LYS A 562 21.62 3.99 12.64
N SER A 563 20.40 4.29 12.23
CA SER A 563 20.02 4.39 10.81
C SER A 563 19.72 5.82 10.39
N VAL A 564 19.95 6.11 9.11
CA VAL A 564 19.59 7.36 8.47
C VAL A 564 18.82 7.09 7.19
N ALA A 565 17.77 7.87 6.93
CA ALA A 565 17.16 7.99 5.62
C ALA A 565 17.02 9.47 5.26
N TYR A 566 17.28 9.86 4.02
CA TYR A 566 17.01 11.21 3.56
C TYR A 566 16.61 11.23 2.09
N GLY A 567 16.00 12.32 1.66
CA GLY A 567 15.63 12.54 0.28
C GLY A 567 15.84 13.99 -0.14
N TYR A 568 16.13 14.18 -1.42
CA TYR A 568 16.39 15.49 -2.00
C TYR A 568 15.92 15.55 -3.45
N LEU A 569 15.58 16.74 -3.91
CA LEU A 569 15.17 17.01 -5.29
C LEU A 569 16.31 17.71 -6.05
N ASP A 570 16.77 17.11 -7.15
CA ASP A 570 17.76 17.70 -8.06
C ASP A 570 17.14 17.96 -9.45
N LYS A 571 17.95 18.39 -10.43
CA LYS A 571 17.47 18.68 -11.81
C LYS A 571 16.94 17.45 -12.56
N THR A 572 17.31 16.25 -12.10
CA THR A 572 16.98 14.96 -12.70
C THR A 572 15.85 14.24 -11.98
N GLY A 573 15.47 14.67 -10.77
CA GLY A 573 14.32 14.15 -10.06
C GLY A 573 14.55 14.00 -8.57
N PHE A 574 13.74 13.16 -7.95
CA PHE A 574 13.75 12.94 -6.52
C PHE A 574 14.61 11.72 -6.18
N ARG A 575 15.59 11.91 -5.31
CA ARG A 575 16.50 10.86 -4.85
C ARG A 575 16.28 10.59 -3.38
N THR A 576 16.38 9.32 -3.00
CA THR A 576 16.37 8.91 -1.60
C THR A 576 17.52 7.98 -1.30
N HIS A 577 18.06 8.11 -0.10
CA HIS A 577 19.11 7.25 0.44
C HIS A 577 18.67 6.74 1.82
N TYR A 578 18.92 5.47 2.09
CA TYR A 578 18.83 4.85 3.40
C TYR A 578 20.13 4.11 3.70
N GLN A 579 20.57 4.18 4.96
CA GLN A 579 21.66 3.39 5.50
C GLN A 579 21.30 2.99 6.95
N GLY A 580 21.36 1.69 7.25
CA GLY A 580 21.12 1.17 8.61
C GLY A 580 20.93 -0.34 8.60
N SER A 581 20.39 -0.92 9.68
CA SER A 581 20.26 -2.38 9.81
C SER A 581 19.41 -3.08 8.75
N GLY A 582 18.50 -2.34 8.10
CA GLY A 582 17.46 -2.87 7.21
C GLY A 582 16.10 -3.08 7.89
N LEU A 583 16.03 -3.18 9.22
CA LEU A 583 14.77 -3.38 9.95
C LEU A 583 13.80 -2.20 9.77
N GLU A 584 14.33 -0.99 9.57
CA GLU A 584 13.54 0.22 9.32
C GLU A 584 13.35 0.52 7.83
N ALA A 585 14.05 -0.23 6.96
CA ALA A 585 14.01 -0.05 5.52
C ALA A 585 12.65 -0.46 4.91
N THR A 586 11.96 -1.39 5.56
CA THR A 586 10.56 -1.78 5.26
C THR A 586 9.62 -0.57 5.25
N GLY A 587 9.88 0.44 6.10
CA GLY A 587 9.16 1.72 6.10
C GLY A 587 9.71 2.76 5.11
N SER A 588 10.98 2.68 4.68
CA SER A 588 11.55 3.65 3.74
C SER A 588 11.36 3.25 2.27
N VAL A 589 10.94 2.01 1.95
CA VAL A 589 10.20 1.71 0.70
C VAL A 589 9.03 2.69 0.53
N ALA A 590 8.37 3.03 1.63
CA ALA A 590 7.29 4.01 1.68
C ALA A 590 7.72 5.48 1.82
N GLY A 591 8.99 5.85 2.04
CA GLY A 591 9.37 7.26 2.25
C GLY A 591 9.16 8.15 1.01
N GLY A 592 9.51 7.64 -0.17
CA GLY A 592 9.17 8.28 -1.46
C GLY A 592 7.73 8.00 -1.90
N ALA A 593 7.11 6.94 -1.39
CA ALA A 593 5.72 6.60 -1.65
C ALA A 593 4.74 7.24 -0.65
N ALA A 594 5.17 7.89 0.43
CA ALA A 594 4.28 8.47 1.43
C ALA A 594 3.58 9.72 0.88
N ALA A 595 4.25 10.45 -0.02
CA ALA A 595 3.62 11.50 -0.83
C ALA A 595 2.56 10.95 -1.81
N LEU A 596 2.67 9.68 -2.23
CA LEU A 596 1.69 8.96 -3.06
C LEU A 596 0.68 8.11 -2.25
N GLY A 597 1.01 7.76 -1.01
CA GLY A 597 0.22 6.93 -0.10
C GLY A 597 -0.88 7.73 0.57
N ILE A 598 -0.73 9.06 0.66
CA ILE A 598 -1.81 9.99 0.97
C ILE A 598 -2.80 10.10 -0.22
N LEU A 599 -2.34 9.86 -1.45
CA LEU A 599 -3.20 9.84 -2.64
C LEU A 599 -3.95 8.52 -2.83
N MET A 600 -3.51 7.39 -2.27
CA MET A 600 -4.19 6.09 -2.44
C MET A 600 -5.62 6.04 -1.84
N PRO A 601 -5.88 6.54 -0.62
CA PRO A 601 -7.24 6.69 -0.10
C PRO A 601 -8.07 7.67 -0.92
N ALA A 602 -7.46 8.76 -1.41
CA ALA A 602 -8.13 9.74 -2.28
C ALA A 602 -8.48 9.12 -3.64
N LEU A 603 -7.58 8.36 -4.27
CA LEU A 603 -7.77 7.72 -5.57
C LEU A 603 -8.74 6.54 -5.48
N ASN A 604 -8.70 5.76 -4.40
CA ASN A 604 -9.72 4.75 -4.13
C ASN A 604 -11.10 5.39 -3.89
N LYS A 605 -11.16 6.50 -3.15
CA LYS A 605 -12.40 7.27 -2.95
C LYS A 605 -12.91 7.89 -4.26
N THR A 606 -12.05 8.47 -5.08
CA THR A 606 -12.37 9.00 -6.42
C THR A 606 -12.81 7.90 -7.36
N LYS A 607 -12.16 6.74 -7.36
CA LYS A 607 -12.58 5.56 -8.11
C LYS A 607 -13.96 5.08 -7.68
N THR A 608 -14.22 4.97 -6.37
CA THR A 608 -15.53 4.57 -5.85
C THR A 608 -16.61 5.60 -6.22
N ILE A 609 -16.31 6.89 -6.17
CA ILE A 609 -17.23 7.96 -6.61
C ILE A 609 -17.50 7.85 -8.11
N ALA A 610 -16.48 7.71 -8.95
CA ALA A 610 -16.63 7.58 -10.40
C ALA A 610 -17.45 6.35 -10.78
N GLN A 611 -17.16 5.19 -10.17
CA GLN A 611 -17.93 3.97 -10.38
C GLN A 611 -19.40 4.15 -9.95
N ARG A 612 -19.66 4.92 -8.87
CA ARG A 612 -21.04 5.24 -8.44
C ARG A 612 -21.76 6.13 -9.43
N VAL A 613 -21.10 7.15 -9.99
CA VAL A 613 -21.69 8.03 -11.02
C VAL A 613 -22.05 7.24 -12.27
N VAL A 614 -21.15 6.37 -12.74
CA VAL A 614 -21.41 5.49 -13.89
C VAL A 614 -22.57 4.52 -13.60
N ALA A 615 -22.61 3.93 -12.40
CA ALA A 615 -23.71 3.03 -12.04
C ALA A 615 -25.08 3.72 -11.98
N GLY A 616 -25.14 4.99 -11.51
CA GLY A 616 -26.35 5.80 -11.57
C GLY A 616 -26.74 6.21 -13.00
N THR A 617 -25.75 6.45 -13.86
CA THR A 617 -25.97 6.72 -15.29
C THR A 617 -26.57 5.51 -16.00
N ASN A 618 -26.05 4.31 -15.71
CA ASN A 618 -26.62 3.05 -16.19
C ASN A 618 -28.08 2.87 -15.76
N LEU A 619 -28.41 3.13 -14.48
CA LEU A 619 -29.80 3.08 -14.00
C LEU A 619 -30.71 4.09 -14.70
N LYS A 620 -30.23 5.29 -15.00
CA LYS A 620 -30.99 6.28 -15.78
C LYS A 620 -31.23 5.81 -17.23
N ALA A 621 -30.24 5.18 -17.85
CA ALA A 621 -30.40 4.56 -19.17
C ALA A 621 -31.43 3.42 -19.15
N ILE A 622 -31.36 2.55 -18.13
CA ILE A 622 -32.35 1.50 -17.87
C ILE A 622 -33.75 2.11 -17.71
N GLY A 623 -33.90 3.15 -16.90
CA GLY A 623 -35.19 3.82 -16.70
C GLY A 623 -35.76 4.43 -17.98
N THR A 624 -34.91 5.03 -18.80
CA THR A 624 -35.30 5.56 -20.11
C THR A 624 -35.79 4.43 -21.03
N ALA A 625 -35.07 3.32 -21.08
CA ALA A 625 -35.46 2.15 -21.86
C ALA A 625 -36.75 1.51 -21.33
N CYS A 626 -36.95 1.44 -20.02
CA CYS A 626 -38.22 1.01 -19.41
C CYS A 626 -39.42 1.85 -19.86
N HIS A 627 -39.27 3.18 -19.95
CA HIS A 627 -40.34 4.06 -20.43
C HIS A 627 -40.58 3.92 -21.94
N ILE A 628 -39.53 3.72 -22.73
CA ILE A 628 -39.66 3.40 -24.16
C ILE A 628 -40.46 2.10 -24.32
N TYR A 629 -40.06 1.05 -23.60
CA TYR A 629 -40.75 -0.24 -23.59
C TYR A 629 -42.23 -0.10 -23.21
N ALA A 630 -42.53 0.66 -22.15
CA ALA A 630 -43.89 0.82 -21.64
C ALA A 630 -44.82 1.54 -22.63
N ASN A 631 -44.30 2.46 -23.46
CA ASN A 631 -45.07 3.10 -24.51
C ASN A 631 -45.61 2.08 -25.53
N ASP A 632 -44.83 1.04 -25.82
CA ASP A 632 -45.20 -0.01 -26.78
C ASP A 632 -45.98 -1.16 -26.11
N HIS A 633 -45.99 -1.22 -24.77
CA HIS A 633 -46.53 -2.34 -23.98
C HIS A 633 -47.67 -1.96 -23.03
N GLN A 634 -48.55 -1.05 -23.45
CA GLN A 634 -49.75 -0.63 -22.69
C GLN A 634 -49.40 -0.20 -21.26
N ASP A 635 -48.43 0.71 -21.12
CA ASP A 635 -47.98 1.27 -19.84
C ASP A 635 -47.30 0.28 -18.90
N LYS A 636 -47.02 -0.95 -19.35
CA LYS A 636 -46.33 -1.96 -18.54
C LYS A 636 -44.82 -1.88 -18.73
N PHE A 637 -44.10 -1.84 -17.61
CA PHE A 637 -42.65 -2.00 -17.63
C PHE A 637 -42.26 -3.44 -18.03
N PRO A 638 -41.02 -3.66 -18.52
CA PRO A 638 -40.62 -4.96 -19.04
C PRO A 638 -40.67 -6.07 -17.99
N PRO A 639 -40.83 -7.33 -18.41
CA PRO A 639 -40.82 -8.47 -17.49
C PRO A 639 -39.45 -8.69 -16.84
N ASN A 640 -38.36 -8.32 -17.51
CA ASN A 640 -36.98 -8.36 -17.00
C ASN A 640 -36.13 -7.31 -17.71
N LEU A 641 -34.90 -7.08 -17.23
CA LEU A 641 -34.03 -6.05 -17.81
C LEU A 641 -33.43 -6.48 -19.16
N GLU A 642 -33.32 -7.78 -19.43
CA GLU A 642 -32.81 -8.33 -20.68
C GLU A 642 -33.71 -7.96 -21.87
N ALA A 643 -35.03 -7.87 -21.68
CA ALA A 643 -35.97 -7.42 -22.71
C ALA A 643 -35.64 -6.03 -23.27
N LEU A 644 -35.00 -5.15 -22.48
CA LEU A 644 -34.60 -3.82 -22.92
C LEU A 644 -33.45 -3.85 -23.93
N ILE A 645 -32.63 -4.90 -23.92
CA ILE A 645 -31.54 -5.07 -24.90
C ILE A 645 -32.15 -5.37 -26.27
N GLU A 646 -33.14 -6.27 -26.31
CA GLU A 646 -33.73 -6.77 -27.55
C GLU A 646 -34.72 -5.78 -28.16
N GLU A 647 -35.50 -5.06 -27.34
CA GLU A 647 -36.62 -4.26 -27.80
C GLU A 647 -36.40 -2.74 -27.72
N CYS A 648 -35.36 -2.29 -27.00
CA CYS A 648 -35.10 -0.85 -26.79
C CYS A 648 -33.64 -0.45 -27.07
N ASP A 649 -32.87 -1.31 -27.74
CA ASP A 649 -31.45 -1.12 -28.08
C ASP A 649 -30.58 -0.73 -26.85
N LEU A 650 -30.95 -1.18 -25.65
CA LEU A 650 -30.12 -0.94 -24.46
C LEU A 650 -28.82 -1.73 -24.58
N SER A 651 -27.69 -1.05 -24.41
CA SER A 651 -26.38 -1.73 -24.42
C SER A 651 -26.30 -2.78 -23.30
N PRO A 652 -25.88 -4.02 -23.59
CA PRO A 652 -25.70 -5.05 -22.55
C PRO A 652 -24.76 -4.61 -21.42
N LYS A 653 -23.78 -3.73 -21.73
CA LYS A 653 -22.86 -3.17 -20.73
C LYS A 653 -23.56 -2.28 -19.69
N SER A 654 -24.71 -1.70 -20.03
CA SER A 654 -25.50 -0.87 -19.10
C SER A 654 -26.19 -1.69 -18.02
N LEU A 655 -26.31 -3.01 -18.18
CA LEU A 655 -26.81 -3.93 -17.14
C LEU A 655 -25.70 -4.39 -16.18
N GLU A 656 -24.45 -3.95 -16.36
CA GLU A 656 -23.34 -4.28 -15.47
C GLU A 656 -22.86 -3.04 -14.70
N SER A 657 -22.86 -3.13 -13.37
CA SER A 657 -22.35 -2.07 -12.50
C SER A 657 -20.83 -2.13 -12.48
N PRO A 658 -20.12 -1.00 -12.70
CA PRO A 658 -18.66 -0.94 -12.58
C PRO A 658 -18.17 -1.15 -11.13
N ARG A 659 -19.11 -1.25 -10.17
CA ARG A 659 -18.85 -1.51 -8.75
C ARG A 659 -18.90 -3.00 -8.40
N LYS A 660 -19.42 -3.86 -9.29
CA LYS A 660 -19.52 -5.31 -9.09
C LYS A 660 -18.12 -5.96 -9.04
N PRO A 661 -17.77 -6.67 -7.95
CA PRO A 661 -16.54 -7.44 -7.87
C PRO A 661 -16.51 -8.57 -8.89
N LYS A 662 -15.32 -8.88 -9.45
CA LYS A 662 -15.14 -9.98 -10.41
C LYS A 662 -15.57 -11.36 -9.87
N ASN A 663 -15.63 -11.52 -8.55
CA ASN A 663 -16.01 -12.74 -7.85
C ASN A 663 -17.45 -12.72 -7.31
N HIS A 664 -18.25 -11.69 -7.63
CA HIS A 664 -19.67 -11.64 -7.23
C HIS A 664 -20.52 -12.45 -8.20
N SER A 665 -21.21 -13.45 -7.68
CA SER A 665 -22.17 -14.27 -8.42
C SER A 665 -23.57 -13.68 -8.23
N GLY A 666 -24.06 -12.95 -9.23
CA GLY A 666 -25.39 -12.31 -9.18
C GLY A 666 -25.54 -11.17 -10.19
N PRO A 667 -26.76 -10.66 -10.40
CA PRO A 667 -27.00 -9.49 -11.24
C PRO A 667 -26.38 -8.23 -10.62
N SER A 668 -26.02 -7.26 -11.45
CA SER A 668 -25.52 -5.96 -10.96
C SER A 668 -26.64 -5.05 -10.44
N TYR A 669 -27.83 -5.18 -11.01
CA TYR A 669 -29.02 -4.41 -10.66
C TYR A 669 -30.17 -5.36 -10.32
N ILE A 670 -30.86 -5.08 -9.22
CA ILE A 670 -32.07 -5.80 -8.81
C ILE A 670 -33.27 -5.03 -9.35
N TYR A 671 -34.08 -5.69 -10.16
CA TYR A 671 -35.27 -5.14 -10.81
C TYR A 671 -36.55 -5.57 -10.07
N ILE A 672 -37.48 -4.64 -9.88
CA ILE A 672 -38.78 -4.91 -9.22
C ILE A 672 -39.88 -4.97 -10.30
N GLU A 673 -40.12 -6.17 -10.80
CA GLU A 673 -41.05 -6.46 -11.90
C GLU A 673 -42.54 -6.25 -11.57
N GLY A 674 -43.37 -6.15 -12.62
CA GLY A 674 -44.83 -6.08 -12.50
C GLY A 674 -45.38 -4.72 -12.08
N GLN A 675 -44.59 -3.66 -12.29
CA GLN A 675 -44.98 -2.26 -12.13
C GLN A 675 -45.37 -1.66 -13.49
N THR A 676 -46.07 -0.53 -13.47
CA THR A 676 -46.56 0.21 -14.64
C THR A 676 -46.25 1.70 -14.47
N THR A 677 -46.35 2.48 -15.54
CA THR A 677 -46.20 3.95 -15.49
C THR A 677 -47.24 4.63 -14.59
N SER A 678 -48.36 3.94 -14.28
CA SER A 678 -49.43 4.42 -13.40
C SER A 678 -49.19 4.18 -11.90
N ASN A 679 -48.18 3.38 -11.54
CA ASN A 679 -47.81 3.17 -10.14
C ASN A 679 -47.19 4.44 -9.53
N PRO A 680 -47.18 4.57 -8.19
CA PRO A 680 -46.64 5.77 -7.53
C PRO A 680 -45.21 6.11 -7.98
N ILE A 681 -44.98 7.34 -8.42
CA ILE A 681 -43.68 7.79 -8.97
C ILE A 681 -42.48 7.56 -8.03
N GLY A 682 -42.74 7.55 -6.71
CA GLY A 682 -41.72 7.30 -5.69
C GLY A 682 -41.43 5.82 -5.42
N ASN A 683 -42.00 4.91 -6.21
CA ASN A 683 -41.64 3.49 -6.16
C ASN A 683 -40.28 3.26 -6.79
N ILE A 684 -39.52 2.36 -6.18
CA ILE A 684 -38.27 1.86 -6.73
C ILE A 684 -38.60 0.91 -7.90
N LEU A 685 -38.01 1.17 -9.06
CA LEU A 685 -38.11 0.31 -10.24
C LEU A 685 -36.92 -0.64 -10.35
N ALA A 686 -35.70 -0.15 -10.08
CA ALA A 686 -34.48 -0.95 -10.00
C ALA A 686 -33.47 -0.33 -9.02
N TYR A 687 -32.51 -1.11 -8.53
CA TYR A 687 -31.44 -0.59 -7.66
C TYR A 687 -30.16 -1.44 -7.78
N GLU A 688 -29.01 -0.87 -7.45
CA GLU A 688 -27.76 -1.65 -7.39
C GLU A 688 -27.82 -2.70 -6.27
N ASP A 689 -27.30 -3.91 -6.53
CA ASP A 689 -27.26 -4.98 -5.53
C ASP A 689 -26.42 -4.55 -4.29
N PRO A 690 -27.05 -4.40 -3.11
CA PRO A 690 -26.39 -3.95 -1.89
C PRO A 690 -25.23 -4.86 -1.44
N ALA A 691 -25.21 -6.13 -1.85
CA ALA A 691 -24.24 -7.13 -1.41
C ALA A 691 -22.78 -6.75 -1.69
N PHE A 692 -22.50 -5.91 -2.69
CA PHE A 692 -21.15 -5.46 -3.02
C PHE A 692 -20.89 -3.96 -2.82
N ILE A 693 -21.81 -3.23 -2.17
CA ILE A 693 -21.72 -1.78 -1.97
C ILE A 693 -20.91 -1.47 -0.71
N LYS A 694 -19.67 -0.98 -0.89
CA LYS A 694 -18.71 -0.75 0.21
C LYS A 694 -18.75 0.65 0.83
N ASP A 695 -19.33 1.64 0.16
CA ASP A 695 -19.37 3.05 0.62
C ASP A 695 -20.69 3.44 1.31
N GLY A 696 -21.62 2.47 1.45
CA GLY A 696 -22.93 2.68 2.07
C GLY A 696 -23.93 3.49 1.26
N MET A 697 -23.62 3.80 -0.02
CA MET A 697 -24.48 4.54 -0.94
C MET A 697 -24.94 3.63 -2.10
N VAL A 698 -26.23 3.34 -2.17
CA VAL A 698 -26.87 2.49 -3.18
C VAL A 698 -27.50 3.39 -4.24
N ASN A 699 -27.18 3.21 -5.53
CA ASN A 699 -27.94 3.90 -6.56
C ASN A 699 -29.29 3.21 -6.77
N VAL A 700 -30.34 4.03 -6.88
CA VAL A 700 -31.73 3.62 -6.98
C VAL A 700 -32.34 4.32 -8.18
N LEU A 701 -33.19 3.60 -8.92
CA LEU A 701 -34.02 4.09 -10.02
C LEU A 701 -35.48 4.07 -9.58
N PHE A 702 -36.19 5.15 -9.86
CA PHE A 702 -37.61 5.30 -9.55
C PHE A 702 -38.48 5.25 -10.81
N ILE A 703 -39.79 5.06 -10.61
CA ILE A 703 -40.76 4.88 -11.70
C ILE A 703 -40.80 6.05 -12.69
N ASP A 704 -40.62 7.28 -12.24
CA ASP A 704 -40.57 8.46 -13.12
C ASP A 704 -39.27 8.59 -13.94
N GLY A 705 -38.35 7.61 -13.81
CA GLY A 705 -37.07 7.58 -14.52
C GLY A 705 -35.93 8.33 -13.84
N HIS A 706 -36.15 8.93 -12.66
CA HIS A 706 -35.03 9.54 -11.91
C HIS A 706 -34.18 8.48 -11.21
N SER A 707 -32.88 8.75 -11.13
CA SER A 707 -31.96 7.93 -10.33
C SER A 707 -31.20 8.79 -9.33
N GLU A 708 -31.06 8.29 -8.11
CA GLU A 708 -30.26 8.92 -7.06
C GLU A 708 -29.49 7.91 -6.21
N ALA A 709 -28.38 8.38 -5.61
CA ALA A 709 -27.60 7.60 -4.65
C ALA A 709 -28.16 7.80 -3.23
N MET A 710 -28.73 6.75 -2.66
CA MET A 710 -29.34 6.77 -1.33
C MET A 710 -28.43 6.12 -0.27
N LYS A 711 -28.47 6.65 0.95
CA LYS A 711 -27.91 5.95 2.12
C LYS A 711 -28.76 4.71 2.43
N MET A 712 -28.14 3.69 3.03
CA MET A 712 -28.78 2.40 3.31
C MET A 712 -30.12 2.49 4.07
N GLU A 713 -30.20 3.32 5.11
CA GLU A 713 -31.45 3.47 5.90
C GLU A 713 -32.60 4.10 5.10
N PRO A 714 -32.43 5.27 4.44
CA PRO A 714 -33.42 5.80 3.48
C PRO A 714 -33.78 4.82 2.37
N PHE A 715 -32.79 4.11 1.80
CA PHE A 715 -33.01 3.09 0.77
C PHE A 715 -33.92 1.97 1.28
N ARG A 716 -33.64 1.40 2.45
CA ARG A 716 -34.47 0.34 3.07
C ARG A 716 -35.89 0.82 3.33
N ALA A 717 -36.07 2.06 3.77
CA ALA A 717 -37.39 2.65 3.98
C ALA A 717 -38.17 2.81 2.66
N ALA A 718 -37.52 3.29 1.60
CA ALA A 718 -38.12 3.43 0.27
C ALA A 718 -38.44 2.06 -0.37
N LEU A 719 -37.56 1.08 -0.20
CA LEU A 719 -37.76 -0.29 -0.66
C LEU A 719 -38.95 -0.93 0.03
N LYS A 720 -39.02 -0.85 1.37
CA LYS A 720 -40.15 -1.32 2.16
C LYS A 720 -41.47 -0.71 1.68
N LYS A 721 -41.50 0.62 1.53
CA LYS A 721 -42.68 1.33 1.04
C LYS A 721 -43.11 0.86 -0.35
N THR A 722 -42.16 0.63 -1.26
CA THR A 722 -42.43 0.11 -2.61
C THR A 722 -43.11 -1.27 -2.54
N TYR A 723 -42.56 -2.21 -1.78
CA TYR A 723 -43.13 -3.56 -1.64
C TYR A 723 -44.50 -3.55 -0.94
N GLU A 724 -44.70 -2.71 0.08
CA GLU A 724 -46.01 -2.50 0.73
C GLU A 724 -47.07 -2.01 -0.27
N GLN A 725 -46.71 -1.04 -1.13
CA GLN A 725 -47.63 -0.52 -2.15
C GLN A 725 -47.94 -1.52 -3.26
N LEU A 726 -47.03 -2.45 -3.53
CA LEU A 726 -47.25 -3.57 -4.45
C LEU A 726 -48.00 -4.74 -3.79
N GLY A 727 -48.29 -4.69 -2.49
CA GLY A 727 -48.92 -5.78 -1.75
C GLY A 727 -48.06 -7.04 -1.67
N ARG A 728 -46.73 -6.89 -1.71
CA ARG A 728 -45.76 -8.00 -1.73
C ARG A 728 -44.92 -8.02 -0.46
N PRO A 729 -44.52 -9.21 0.04
CA PRO A 729 -43.51 -9.29 1.09
C PRO A 729 -42.17 -8.75 0.59
N ILE A 730 -41.41 -8.08 1.46
CA ILE A 730 -40.03 -7.70 1.17
C ILE A 730 -39.21 -8.98 1.06
N PRO A 731 -38.36 -9.15 0.02
CA PRO A 731 -37.45 -10.28 -0.07
C PRO A 731 -36.59 -10.35 1.21
N GLU A 732 -36.51 -11.51 1.86
CA GLU A 732 -35.59 -11.68 2.99
C GLU A 732 -34.17 -11.39 2.49
N GLU A 733 -33.46 -10.44 3.11
CA GLU A 733 -32.02 -10.30 2.91
C GLU A 733 -31.42 -11.70 3.15
N SER A 734 -30.81 -12.30 2.13
CA SER A 734 -30.07 -13.54 2.31
C SER A 734 -29.09 -13.31 3.45
N LYS A 735 -29.27 -14.02 4.56
CA LYS A 735 -28.34 -14.00 5.69
C LYS A 735 -26.97 -14.49 5.21
N SER A 736 -26.14 -13.60 4.72
CA SER A 736 -24.69 -13.76 4.73
C SER A 736 -24.18 -13.08 5.99
N ASP A 737 -23.92 -13.90 7.01
CA ASP A 737 -23.10 -13.63 8.19
C ASP A 737 -23.30 -12.29 8.90
N SER A 738 -24.28 -12.27 9.82
CA SER A 738 -24.14 -11.50 11.04
C SER A 738 -22.82 -11.88 11.74
N PRO A 739 -22.06 -10.94 12.32
CA PRO A 739 -20.96 -11.30 13.22
C PRO A 739 -21.53 -12.15 14.36
N PRO A 740 -20.82 -13.19 14.84
CA PRO A 740 -21.36 -14.09 15.85
C PRO A 740 -21.77 -13.29 17.08
N SER A 741 -23.07 -13.32 17.36
CA SER A 741 -23.64 -12.84 18.61
C SER A 741 -22.96 -13.58 19.77
N ALA A 742 -22.46 -12.82 20.74
CA ALA A 742 -21.82 -13.32 21.95
C ALA A 742 -22.68 -14.41 22.63
N PRO A 743 -22.08 -15.49 23.17
CA PRO A 743 -22.83 -16.55 23.82
C PRO A 743 -23.52 -16.02 25.08
N THR A 744 -24.84 -16.08 25.08
CA THR A 744 -25.69 -15.92 26.26
C THR A 744 -25.33 -16.99 27.30
N LYS A 745 -24.95 -16.54 28.51
CA LYS A 745 -24.72 -17.42 29.68
C LYS A 745 -26.00 -18.21 30.02
N PRO A 746 -25.92 -19.52 30.28
CA PRO A 746 -27.07 -20.28 30.77
C PRO A 746 -27.36 -19.91 32.23
N GLY A 747 -28.66 -19.80 32.53
CA GLY A 747 -29.20 -19.37 33.81
C GLY A 747 -28.76 -20.23 35.00
N LYS A 748 -28.44 -19.56 36.11
CA LYS A 748 -28.32 -20.19 37.42
C LYS A 748 -29.71 -20.33 38.04
N THR A 749 -30.21 -21.55 38.13
CA THR A 749 -31.24 -21.93 39.10
C THR A 749 -30.63 -21.92 40.51
N PRO A 750 -31.30 -21.41 41.54
CA PRO A 750 -30.76 -21.36 42.89
C PRO A 750 -31.02 -22.69 43.62
N VAL A 751 -29.95 -23.35 44.06
CA VAL A 751 -30.03 -24.49 45.00
C VAL A 751 -29.59 -24.01 46.39
N LYS A 752 -30.45 -24.29 47.38
CA LYS A 752 -30.30 -23.98 48.80
C LYS A 752 -29.04 -24.63 49.43
N PRO A 753 -28.52 -24.06 50.53
CA PRO A 753 -27.33 -24.57 51.20
C PRO A 753 -27.68 -25.70 52.19
N THR A 754 -26.89 -26.77 52.17
CA THR A 754 -26.80 -27.71 53.30
C THR A 754 -25.36 -27.96 53.70
N LYS A 755 -25.14 -27.66 54.98
CA LYS A 755 -24.01 -27.84 55.90
C LYS A 755 -23.15 -29.11 55.74
N ASN A 756 -21.87 -28.92 56.14
CA ASN A 756 -20.97 -29.85 56.86
C ASN A 756 -20.54 -31.11 56.07
N THR A 757 -19.31 -31.62 56.14
CA THR A 757 -18.32 -31.68 57.22
C THR A 757 -17.00 -32.23 56.64
N LEU A 758 -15.90 -31.89 57.31
CA LEU A 758 -14.51 -32.40 57.21
C LEU A 758 -13.64 -31.91 56.04
#